data_AF-A0A146ZKE6-F1
#
_entry.id   AF-A0A146ZKE6-F1
#
_cell.length_a   1.000
_cell.length_b   1.000
_cell.length_c   1.000
_cell.angle_alpha   90.00
_cell.angle_beta   90.00
_cell.angle_gamma   90.00
#
_symmetry.space_group_name_H-M   'P 1'
#
loop_
_entity.id
_entity.type
_entity.pdbx_description
1 polymer ?
#
loop_
_entity_poly.entity_id
_entity_poly.type
_entity_poly.pdbx_seq_one_letter_code
_entity_poly.pdbx_strand_id
1 'polypeptide(L)'
;MWMQVFTLLLLWASRVTKTTADTRRQCTELLPLDLLSFVLERDTSRVVPGVQVKQSAGVKGVQFLSPDTSMSFPASQLLVNCDLFPKEFSIVATVKVNRITQKRDEYIFSLVGPTKAERSSVEDQEDVLGGKNEEFISEDEQRAKRNETKRDEKSGGIVLGLKLSRNGLHFVFKGHGKSTEHWSLKGIHLTPNQWHTLVVVIGLHHMKLIVDCNSPLEIVPSRAFPSDLILQGSRFHIGSRGRWKGLFSGLMRQLVLVSNSDASHQICPSSDPQLAALSVPPLLLDLPVRRRQNDRHATSFGTAGRLSVGLERPCSESLRGQLWFNPLKKGLYVCDGSAWITVLADNKRLDYVLEHQVLITSSETHDIEVFQIPGMGLMAAMAQRSSASGSAVYLWTHLGFQLYQNISTHGALAWKHFQIGKKAYLVVSNSGTGTNKSLDSEPDTDFSVIYKWSKRRKRFVRFQTLQTYCARDWEAFTINEQTYLAVANHRMGNNNHTINSVIYKWNRSTKSFEVHQTLITSGAYDWEYFRVGPYHFLVVANAFDGMTTSLDSVIYVWIDGRFQVFQKIKTFCATDWEMFQIGSRVFLVVANGHRLQGNGPSQYTINSTIYELDMSARLFVRFQDIVTYSAVDWEFFRLGEEYFLVVANSYNGESYSLNSILYRWQGYEGFVPVHWLPTIGCSDWEFFSSNGDSFLIYSSAKAPLSKVFKLKTY
;
A
#
# COMPACT_ATOMS: atom_id res chain seq x y z
N MET A 1 -26.25 -34.59 18.88
CA MET A 1 -25.48 -33.45 18.34
C MET A 1 -26.38 -32.23 18.09
N TRP A 2 -27.23 -31.86 19.05
CA TRP A 2 -28.18 -30.72 18.93
C TRP A 2 -28.15 -29.81 20.18
N MET A 3 -27.26 -30.10 21.14
CA MET A 3 -27.17 -29.37 22.42
C MET A 3 -25.92 -28.49 22.56
N GLN A 4 -24.97 -28.56 21.60
CA GLN A 4 -23.78 -27.70 21.56
C GLN A 4 -23.94 -26.43 20.71
N VAL A 5 -25.00 -26.35 19.89
CA VAL A 5 -25.28 -25.18 19.04
C VAL A 5 -26.04 -24.10 19.82
N PHE A 6 -26.81 -24.47 20.84
CA PHE A 6 -27.60 -23.53 21.64
C PHE A 6 -26.76 -22.76 22.69
N THR A 7 -25.64 -23.32 23.13
CA THR A 7 -24.75 -22.70 24.14
C THR A 7 -23.81 -21.64 23.56
N LEU A 8 -23.50 -21.68 22.25
CA LEU A 8 -22.73 -20.62 21.57
C LEU A 8 -23.58 -19.40 21.20
N LEU A 9 -24.89 -19.57 20.99
CA LEU A 9 -25.82 -18.47 20.65
C LEU A 9 -26.23 -17.61 21.86
N LEU A 10 -26.15 -18.16 23.08
CA LEU A 10 -26.45 -17.43 24.33
C LEU A 10 -25.26 -16.61 24.86
N LEU A 11 -24.03 -16.86 24.41
CA LEU A 11 -22.85 -16.05 24.76
C LEU A 11 -22.59 -14.88 23.79
N TRP A 12 -23.32 -14.81 22.69
CA TRP A 12 -23.25 -13.70 21.71
C TRP A 12 -24.30 -12.61 21.93
N ALA A 13 -25.33 -12.86 22.74
CA ALA A 13 -26.42 -11.90 23.00
C ALA A 13 -26.16 -10.90 24.13
N SER A 14 -24.96 -10.88 24.73
CA SER A 14 -24.63 -9.97 25.83
C SER A 14 -23.28 -9.27 25.65
N ARG A 15 -23.05 -8.63 24.50
CA ARG A 15 -22.11 -7.50 24.34
C ARG A 15 -22.57 -6.56 23.20
N VAL A 16 -23.77 -6.03 23.29
CA VAL A 16 -24.13 -4.79 22.59
C VAL A 16 -24.74 -3.85 23.61
N THR A 17 -23.88 -3.01 24.18
CA THR A 17 -24.14 -1.64 24.63
C THR A 17 -22.89 -1.15 25.36
N LYS A 18 -22.03 -0.43 24.63
CA LYS A 18 -21.25 0.64 25.25
C LYS A 18 -20.99 1.71 24.21
N THR A 19 -21.64 2.83 24.46
CA THR A 19 -21.40 4.18 23.99
C THR A 19 -19.95 4.45 23.63
N THR A 20 -19.76 5.17 22.52
CA THR A 20 -18.52 5.83 22.10
C THR A 20 -17.97 6.67 23.24
N ALA A 21 -17.00 6.13 23.96
CA ALA A 21 -16.02 6.88 24.71
C ALA A 21 -14.72 6.77 23.92
N ASP A 22 -14.18 7.92 23.53
CA ASP A 22 -12.95 8.07 22.77
C ASP A 22 -11.79 7.36 23.51
N THR A 23 -11.48 6.14 23.07
CA THR A 23 -10.45 5.31 23.69
C THR A 23 -9.16 5.59 22.96
N ARG A 24 -8.38 6.54 23.52
CA ARG A 24 -7.04 6.89 23.04
C ARG A 24 -6.23 5.63 22.77
N ARG A 25 -5.71 5.52 21.54
CA ARG A 25 -5.06 4.30 21.05
C ARG A 25 -3.60 4.29 21.42
N GLN A 26 -3.13 3.15 21.90
CA GLN A 26 -1.73 2.93 22.21
C GLN A 26 -1.01 2.31 21.01
N CYS A 27 0.23 2.74 20.75
CA CYS A 27 1.07 2.07 19.77
C CYS A 27 1.43 0.66 20.22
N THR A 28 0.89 -0.33 19.50
CA THR A 28 1.20 -1.75 19.66
C THR A 28 1.59 -2.35 18.30
N GLU A 29 2.60 -3.23 18.29
CA GLU A 29 3.00 -4.04 17.12
C GLU A 29 3.56 -3.28 15.91
N LEU A 30 4.38 -2.26 16.14
CA LEU A 30 5.13 -1.59 15.09
C LEU A 30 6.40 -2.38 14.73
N LEU A 31 6.65 -2.57 13.43
CA LEU A 31 7.95 -3.01 12.92
C LEU A 31 9.07 -2.06 13.41
N PRO A 32 10.34 -2.50 13.46
CA PRO A 32 11.47 -1.63 13.81
C PRO A 32 11.48 -0.33 13.00
N LEU A 33 11.40 0.81 13.67
CA LEU A 33 11.29 2.14 13.06
C LEU A 33 12.67 2.79 13.00
N ASP A 34 13.25 2.90 11.80
CA ASP A 34 14.54 3.55 11.59
C ASP A 34 14.40 5.08 11.62
N LEU A 35 14.62 5.66 12.80
CA LEU A 35 14.51 7.09 13.05
C LEU A 35 15.57 7.89 12.29
N LEU A 36 16.73 7.27 11.97
CA LEU A 36 17.81 7.93 11.27
C LEU A 36 17.55 7.96 9.76
N SER A 37 17.08 6.86 9.17
CA SER A 37 16.63 6.83 7.76
C SER A 37 15.52 7.83 7.52
N PHE A 38 14.56 7.95 8.44
CA PHE A 38 13.42 8.87 8.30
C PHE A 38 13.84 10.34 8.06
N VAL A 39 14.95 10.78 8.67
CA VAL A 39 15.49 12.14 8.46
C VAL A 39 16.51 12.22 7.33
N LEU A 40 17.28 11.16 7.08
CA LEU A 40 18.33 11.17 6.05
C LEU A 40 17.82 10.92 4.63
N GLU A 41 16.67 10.26 4.49
CA GLU A 41 16.13 9.79 3.19
C GLU A 41 14.87 10.52 2.75
N ARG A 42 14.43 11.54 3.50
CA ARG A 42 13.24 12.34 3.17
C ARG A 42 13.33 13.00 1.79
N ASP A 43 14.54 13.37 1.36
CA ASP A 43 14.83 13.86 0.00
C ASP A 43 16.22 13.38 -0.45
N THR A 44 16.25 12.24 -1.14
CA THR A 44 17.52 11.64 -1.64
C THR A 44 18.18 12.47 -2.75
N SER A 45 17.53 13.52 -3.25
CA SER A 45 18.09 14.40 -4.28
C SER A 45 18.95 15.53 -3.73
N ARG A 46 18.96 15.73 -2.41
CA ARG A 46 19.66 16.84 -1.73
C ARG A 46 20.45 16.35 -0.52
N VAL A 47 21.56 17.04 -0.24
CA VAL A 47 22.31 16.82 1.01
C VAL A 47 21.49 17.38 2.17
N VAL A 48 21.22 16.55 3.17
CA VAL A 48 20.44 16.96 4.35
C VAL A 48 21.17 18.06 5.12
N PRO A 49 20.58 19.27 5.27
CA PRO A 49 21.21 20.36 6.00
C PRO A 49 21.51 20.02 7.46
N GLY A 50 22.59 20.56 8.00
CA GLY A 50 22.96 20.35 9.40
C GLY A 50 23.61 19.01 9.73
N VAL A 51 23.83 18.13 8.75
CA VAL A 51 24.60 16.88 8.90
C VAL A 51 25.63 16.67 7.79
N GLN A 52 26.61 15.82 8.07
CA GLN A 52 27.62 15.40 7.09
C GLN A 52 27.93 13.91 7.26
N VAL A 53 27.93 13.15 6.16
CA VAL A 53 28.39 11.76 6.17
C VAL A 53 29.92 11.74 6.26
N LYS A 54 30.45 10.99 7.24
CA LYS A 54 31.89 10.76 7.40
C LYS A 54 32.18 9.26 7.44
N GLN A 55 33.31 8.89 6.85
CA GLN A 55 33.84 7.54 6.91
C GLN A 55 34.97 7.48 7.94
N SER A 56 34.95 6.46 8.80
CA SER A 56 35.99 6.22 9.79
C SER A 56 36.21 4.73 9.97
N ALA A 57 37.45 4.27 9.79
CA ALA A 57 37.81 2.84 9.81
C ALA A 57 37.00 1.98 8.83
N GLY A 58 36.72 2.49 7.63
CA GLY A 58 35.95 1.78 6.60
C GLY A 58 34.43 1.91 6.73
N VAL A 59 33.93 2.32 7.90
CA VAL A 59 32.50 2.42 8.23
C VAL A 59 32.00 3.85 8.07
N LYS A 60 30.85 4.04 7.44
CA LYS A 60 30.20 5.37 7.33
C LYS A 60 29.25 5.63 8.50
N GLY A 61 29.19 6.90 8.91
CA GLY A 61 28.18 7.43 9.83
C GLY A 61 27.91 8.91 9.60
N VAL A 62 26.81 9.40 10.15
CA VAL A 62 26.43 10.81 10.10
C VAL A 62 27.01 11.57 11.28
N GLN A 63 27.63 12.71 10.98
CA GLN A 63 28.03 13.73 11.95
C GLN A 63 26.98 14.84 11.95
N PHE A 64 26.60 15.32 13.13
CA PHE A 64 25.68 16.45 13.30
C PHE A 64 26.48 17.75 13.44
N LEU A 65 26.23 18.71 12.52
CA LEU A 65 26.91 20.00 12.46
C LEU A 65 26.12 21.11 13.16
N SER A 66 24.80 21.08 13.04
CA SER A 66 23.89 22.05 13.67
C SER A 66 22.54 21.43 13.99
N PRO A 67 21.80 21.95 15.00
CA PRO A 67 20.39 21.62 15.18
C PRO A 67 19.59 22.18 13.99
N ASP A 68 19.09 21.31 13.13
CA ASP A 68 18.36 21.68 11.91
C ASP A 68 16.95 21.06 11.91
N THR A 69 15.98 21.73 11.27
CA THR A 69 14.59 21.24 11.18
C THR A 69 14.48 20.00 10.31
N SER A 70 15.42 19.76 9.38
CA SER A 70 15.51 18.53 8.59
C SER A 70 15.84 17.30 9.45
N MET A 71 16.52 17.48 10.59
CA MET A 71 16.78 16.44 11.58
C MET A 71 15.64 16.29 12.59
N SER A 72 14.43 16.70 12.20
CA SER A 72 13.22 16.65 13.03
C SER A 72 11.97 16.33 12.23
N PHE A 73 11.09 15.53 12.80
CA PHE A 73 9.80 15.17 12.20
C PHE A 73 8.69 15.04 13.26
N PRO A 74 7.42 15.32 12.92
CA PRO A 74 6.29 15.05 13.81
C PRO A 74 6.22 13.58 14.20
N ALA A 75 5.93 13.29 15.47
CA ALA A 75 5.74 11.93 15.94
C ALA A 75 4.59 11.21 15.21
N SER A 76 3.57 11.96 14.80
CA SER A 76 2.43 11.47 14.02
C SER A 76 2.79 10.93 12.64
N GLN A 77 3.97 11.26 12.09
CA GLN A 77 4.42 10.67 10.81
C GLN A 77 4.93 9.24 10.95
N LEU A 78 5.42 8.88 12.14
CA LEU A 78 6.02 7.58 12.41
C LEU A 78 5.08 6.66 13.22
N LEU A 79 4.32 7.26 14.13
CA LEU A 79 3.40 6.59 15.04
C LEU A 79 1.95 6.93 14.63
N VAL A 80 1.58 6.55 13.40
CA VAL A 80 0.28 6.86 12.78
C VAL A 80 -0.84 6.10 13.49
N ASN A 81 -1.97 6.76 13.77
CA ASN A 81 -3.14 6.21 14.50
C ASN A 81 -2.91 5.86 15.98
N CYS A 82 -1.85 6.37 16.60
CA CYS A 82 -1.65 6.31 18.05
C CYS A 82 -1.72 7.67 18.70
N ASP A 83 -2.35 7.74 19.87
CA ASP A 83 -2.35 8.94 20.71
C ASP A 83 -1.26 8.85 21.79
N LEU A 84 -0.85 7.63 22.15
CA LEU A 84 0.06 7.33 23.25
C LEU A 84 1.33 6.60 22.79
N PHE A 85 2.48 6.97 23.38
CA PHE A 85 3.77 6.30 23.17
C PHE A 85 3.76 4.85 23.70
N PRO A 86 4.55 3.93 23.12
CA PRO A 86 4.65 2.55 23.62
C PRO A 86 5.03 2.49 25.10
N LYS A 87 4.36 1.59 25.85
CA LYS A 87 4.66 1.31 27.27
C LYS A 87 5.97 0.55 27.46
N GLU A 88 6.31 -0.29 26.48
CA GLU A 88 7.52 -1.09 26.44
C GLU A 88 8.13 -0.96 25.05
N PHE A 89 9.45 -0.79 24.98
CA PHE A 89 10.15 -0.62 23.72
C PHE A 89 11.65 -0.82 23.89
N SER A 90 12.33 -1.07 22.77
CA SER A 90 13.78 -1.05 22.68
C SER A 90 14.27 0.05 21.75
N ILE A 91 15.43 0.62 22.04
CA ILE A 91 16.16 1.53 21.16
C ILE A 91 17.50 0.88 20.82
N VAL A 92 17.77 0.72 19.52
CA VAL A 92 19.06 0.25 19.01
C VAL A 92 19.79 1.43 18.39
N ALA A 93 20.99 1.74 18.88
CA ALA A 93 21.81 2.83 18.35
C ALA A 93 23.25 2.37 18.17
N THR A 94 23.82 2.60 16.98
CA THR A 94 25.24 2.35 16.72
C THR A 94 25.94 3.67 16.52
N VAL A 95 26.85 3.99 17.42
CA VAL A 95 27.46 5.32 17.53
C VAL A 95 28.97 5.21 17.75
N LYS A 96 29.68 6.23 17.26
CA LYS A 96 31.08 6.47 17.55
C LYS A 96 31.19 7.73 18.38
N VAL A 97 31.53 7.57 19.66
CA VAL A 97 31.47 8.65 20.64
C VAL A 97 32.82 9.36 20.74
N ASN A 98 32.82 10.68 20.67
CA ASN A 98 34.00 11.51 20.92
C ASN A 98 34.19 11.72 22.44
N ARG A 99 35.34 12.26 22.87
CA ARG A 99 35.60 12.49 24.31
C ARG A 99 34.60 13.52 24.89
N ILE A 100 33.58 13.05 25.61
CA ILE A 100 32.56 13.89 26.26
C ILE A 100 33.15 14.59 27.49
N THR A 101 32.93 15.90 27.61
CA THR A 101 33.39 16.70 28.76
C THR A 101 32.51 16.48 30.00
N GLN A 102 33.07 16.63 31.19
CA GLN A 102 32.43 16.23 32.47
C GLN A 102 31.15 17.02 32.83
N LYS A 103 30.83 18.11 32.13
CA LYS A 103 29.64 18.96 32.35
C LYS A 103 28.65 18.96 31.17
N ARG A 104 28.79 18.05 30.20
CA ARG A 104 27.99 18.05 28.97
C ARG A 104 27.27 16.72 28.77
N ASP A 105 25.96 16.81 28.60
CA ASP A 105 25.12 15.70 28.12
C ASP A 105 24.80 15.92 26.65
N GLU A 106 24.85 14.85 25.86
CA GLU A 106 24.58 14.87 24.41
C GLU A 106 23.37 13.98 24.09
N TYR A 107 22.43 14.46 23.29
CA TYR A 107 21.22 13.72 22.94
C TYR A 107 21.48 12.78 21.77
N ILE A 108 21.20 11.49 21.93
CA ILE A 108 21.06 10.57 20.80
C ILE A 108 19.79 10.94 20.02
N PHE A 109 18.68 11.12 20.75
CA PHE A 109 17.45 11.71 20.21
C PHE A 109 16.60 12.30 21.34
N SER A 110 15.60 13.08 20.97
CA SER A 110 14.55 13.52 21.88
C SER A 110 13.21 13.66 21.18
N LEU A 111 12.14 13.55 21.95
CA LEU A 111 10.78 13.91 21.58
C LEU A 111 10.43 15.20 22.34
N VAL A 112 10.08 16.25 21.61
CA VAL A 112 9.79 17.58 22.16
C VAL A 112 8.32 17.90 21.88
N GLY A 113 7.58 18.34 22.90
CA GLY A 113 6.16 18.68 22.76
C GLY A 113 5.94 19.98 21.99
N PRO A 114 4.68 20.34 21.69
CA PRO A 114 4.36 21.55 20.93
C PRO A 114 4.73 22.82 21.69
N THR A 115 5.07 23.88 20.95
CA THR A 115 5.35 25.21 21.48
C THR A 115 4.06 25.92 21.93
N LYS A 116 4.16 26.98 22.75
CA LYS A 116 2.97 27.74 23.20
C LYS A 116 2.17 28.35 22.04
N ALA A 117 2.84 28.75 20.96
CA ALA A 117 2.19 29.30 19.75
C ALA A 117 1.45 28.24 18.91
N GLU A 118 1.87 26.97 18.99
CA GLU A 118 1.20 25.85 18.32
C GLU A 118 0.04 25.28 19.15
N ARG A 119 -0.04 25.59 20.45
CA ARG A 119 -1.17 25.19 21.30
C ARG A 119 -2.40 26.07 21.09
N SER A 120 -2.23 27.38 20.89
CA SER A 120 -3.34 28.30 20.64
C SER A 120 -4.08 27.97 19.34
N SER A 121 -3.38 27.52 18.28
CA SER A 121 -4.03 27.13 17.03
C SER A 121 -4.78 25.78 17.07
N VAL A 122 -4.63 25.02 18.16
CA VAL A 122 -5.32 23.72 18.36
C VAL A 122 -6.52 23.89 19.30
N GLU A 123 -6.44 24.80 20.27
CA GLU A 123 -7.56 25.12 21.19
C GLU A 123 -8.66 25.96 20.50
N ASP A 124 -8.34 26.75 19.47
CA ASP A 124 -9.32 27.52 18.68
C ASP A 124 -10.28 26.66 17.82
N GLN A 125 -10.13 25.33 17.79
CA GLN A 125 -11.03 24.40 17.08
C GLN A 125 -12.07 23.72 17.98
N GLU A 126 -12.07 23.91 19.31
CA GLU A 126 -13.04 23.28 20.21
C GLU A 126 -13.97 24.23 20.99
N ASP A 127 -13.77 25.55 20.97
CA ASP A 127 -14.67 26.50 21.64
C ASP A 127 -15.39 27.45 20.66
N VAL A 128 -16.39 26.93 19.94
CA VAL A 128 -17.50 27.74 19.44
C VAL A 128 -18.74 27.34 20.22
N LEU A 129 -18.90 27.87 21.44
CA LEU A 129 -20.17 28.14 22.14
C LEU A 129 -19.86 28.58 23.60
N GLY A 130 -19.63 29.88 23.80
CA GLY A 130 -19.53 30.43 25.15
C GLY A 130 -19.03 31.87 25.16
N GLY A 131 -19.91 32.84 24.97
CA GLY A 131 -19.54 34.25 25.09
C GLY A 131 -19.15 34.62 26.52
N LYS A 132 -18.19 35.54 26.67
CA LYS A 132 -18.35 36.77 27.47
C LYS A 132 -17.09 37.65 27.54
N ASN A 133 -17.36 38.95 27.48
CA ASN A 133 -16.80 40.10 28.22
C ASN A 133 -15.30 40.42 28.10
N GLU A 134 -15.03 41.52 27.39
CA GLU A 134 -13.79 42.28 27.47
C GLU A 134 -13.75 43.12 28.76
N GLU A 135 -12.71 42.92 29.57
CA GLU A 135 -12.29 43.86 30.61
C GLU A 135 -10.94 44.46 30.23
N PHE A 136 -10.84 45.79 30.27
CA PHE A 136 -9.64 46.56 29.96
C PHE A 136 -8.63 46.50 31.12
N ILE A 137 -7.40 46.04 30.85
CA ILE A 137 -6.25 46.13 31.77
C ILE A 137 -5.24 47.15 31.21
N SER A 138 -4.69 48.01 32.08
CA SER A 138 -3.86 49.18 31.73
C SER A 138 -2.42 48.84 31.34
N GLU A 139 -1.81 49.75 30.55
CA GLU A 139 -0.53 49.59 29.84
C GLU A 139 0.70 49.35 30.73
N ASP A 140 0.63 49.65 32.03
CA ASP A 140 1.77 49.50 32.96
C ASP A 140 1.94 48.06 33.48
N GLU A 141 0.87 47.27 33.60
CA GLU A 141 0.97 45.83 33.93
C GLU A 141 1.52 44.99 32.77
N GLN A 142 1.38 45.48 31.53
CA GLN A 142 1.95 44.83 30.34
C GLN A 142 3.47 44.98 30.30
N ARG A 143 4.05 46.04 30.85
CA ARG A 143 5.50 46.31 30.75
C ARG A 143 6.33 45.47 31.72
N ALA A 144 5.79 45.15 32.89
CA ALA A 144 6.42 44.24 33.85
C ALA A 144 6.38 42.77 33.39
N LYS A 145 5.25 42.30 32.85
CA LYS A 145 5.15 40.95 32.26
C LYS A 145 6.02 40.76 31.02
N ARG A 146 6.27 41.82 30.23
CA ARG A 146 7.07 41.73 28.98
C ARG A 146 8.57 41.44 29.21
N ASN A 147 9.10 41.70 30.40
CA ASN A 147 10.51 41.47 30.72
C ASN A 147 10.78 40.12 31.40
N GLU A 148 9.80 39.48 32.05
CA GLU A 148 9.91 38.07 32.49
C GLU A 148 9.57 37.08 31.36
N THR A 149 8.68 37.44 30.43
CA THR A 149 8.23 36.53 29.35
C THR A 149 9.25 36.36 28.22
N LYS A 150 10.22 37.28 28.08
CA LYS A 150 11.23 37.26 27.00
C LYS A 150 12.32 36.19 27.12
N ARG A 151 12.44 35.48 28.26
CA ARG A 151 13.44 34.40 28.43
C ARG A 151 12.89 32.99 28.21
N ASP A 152 11.57 32.79 28.25
CA ASP A 152 10.93 31.46 28.14
C ASP A 152 10.16 31.23 26.82
N GLU A 153 10.28 32.14 25.85
CA GLU A 153 9.43 32.19 24.65
C GLU A 153 9.84 31.28 23.46
N LYS A 154 10.82 30.39 23.59
CA LYS A 154 11.29 29.56 22.44
C LYS A 154 11.69 28.11 22.79
N SER A 155 10.75 27.26 23.17
CA SER A 155 10.51 25.89 22.63
C SER A 155 9.62 25.06 23.56
N GLY A 156 8.95 24.05 23.02
CA GLY A 156 8.24 23.05 23.81
C GLY A 156 9.17 22.27 24.74
N GLY A 157 8.61 21.69 25.81
CA GLY A 157 9.33 20.88 26.79
C GLY A 157 9.65 19.48 26.26
N ILE A 158 10.69 18.83 26.81
CA ILE A 158 11.06 17.44 26.47
C ILE A 158 9.98 16.49 27.01
N VAL A 159 9.42 15.67 26.12
CA VAL A 159 8.45 14.61 26.45
C VAL A 159 9.21 13.34 26.82
N LEU A 160 10.17 12.94 26.00
CA LEU A 160 11.17 11.89 26.31
C LEU A 160 12.48 12.14 25.58
N GLY A 161 13.58 11.54 26.04
CA GLY A 161 14.86 11.62 25.34
C GLY A 161 15.94 10.72 25.93
N LEU A 162 16.89 10.34 25.08
CA LEU A 162 18.03 9.51 25.45
C LEU A 162 19.33 10.32 25.32
N LYS A 163 20.09 10.40 26.40
CA LYS A 163 21.33 11.20 26.47
C LYS A 163 22.53 10.37 26.88
N LEU A 164 23.67 10.66 26.27
CA LEU A 164 24.97 10.19 26.68
C LEU A 164 25.68 11.25 27.52
N SER A 165 26.28 10.82 28.62
CA SER A 165 27.24 11.59 29.40
C SER A 165 28.58 10.87 29.42
N ARG A 166 29.60 11.46 30.04
CA ARG A 166 30.97 10.90 30.07
C ARG A 166 31.03 9.45 30.58
N ASN A 167 30.21 9.10 31.58
CA ASN A 167 30.27 7.79 32.25
C ASN A 167 28.88 7.12 32.37
N GLY A 168 27.90 7.54 31.57
CA GLY A 168 26.54 7.04 31.74
C GLY A 168 25.58 7.38 30.61
N LEU A 169 24.44 6.71 30.65
CA LEU A 169 23.32 6.85 29.73
C LEU A 169 22.11 7.28 30.55
N HIS A 170 21.48 8.36 30.14
CA HIS A 170 20.36 8.98 30.83
C HIS A 170 19.12 8.92 29.94
N PHE A 171 18.10 8.22 30.39
CA PHE A 171 16.77 8.25 29.80
C PHE A 171 15.91 9.23 30.60
N VAL A 172 15.40 10.26 29.93
CA VAL A 172 14.58 11.32 30.55
C VAL A 172 13.19 11.30 29.95
N PHE A 173 12.16 11.47 30.78
CA PHE A 173 10.78 11.51 30.31
C PHE A 173 9.89 12.32 31.26
N LYS A 174 8.72 12.70 30.79
CA LYS A 174 7.72 13.43 31.56
C LYS A 174 6.84 12.45 32.34
N GLY A 175 6.87 12.49 33.67
CA GLY A 175 6.05 11.62 34.54
C GLY A 175 4.61 12.12 34.74
N HIS A 176 3.79 11.31 35.42
CA HIS A 176 2.35 11.53 35.67
C HIS A 176 2.00 12.87 36.35
N GLY A 177 2.96 13.57 36.97
CA GLY A 177 2.77 14.87 37.64
C GLY A 177 3.33 16.10 36.90
N LYS A 178 3.62 16.00 35.60
CA LYS A 178 4.38 17.02 34.83
C LYS A 178 5.83 17.26 35.33
N SER A 179 6.33 16.47 36.29
CA SER A 179 7.74 16.44 36.69
C SER A 179 8.58 15.65 35.70
N THR A 180 9.80 16.11 35.43
CA THR A 180 10.77 15.37 34.60
C THR A 180 11.43 14.27 35.44
N GLU A 181 11.30 13.03 34.99
CA GLU A 181 11.95 11.87 35.60
C GLU A 181 13.24 11.53 34.86
N HIS A 182 14.21 10.95 35.60
CA HIS A 182 15.54 10.66 35.09
C HIS A 182 15.97 9.24 35.49
N TRP A 183 16.07 8.35 34.53
CA TRP A 183 16.67 7.02 34.71
C TRP A 183 18.10 7.04 34.19
N SER A 184 19.06 6.60 35.01
CA SER A 184 20.49 6.75 34.70
C SER A 184 21.26 5.47 34.97
N LEU A 185 21.89 4.93 33.94
CA LEU A 185 22.85 3.84 34.05
C LEU A 185 24.26 4.42 34.10
N LYS A 186 24.99 4.14 35.17
CA LYS A 186 26.39 4.57 35.36
C LYS A 186 27.34 3.40 35.06
N GLY A 187 28.60 3.72 34.76
CA GLY A 187 29.64 2.69 34.55
C GLY A 187 29.67 2.15 33.12
N ILE A 188 29.13 2.90 32.17
CA ILE A 188 29.19 2.54 30.74
C ILE A 188 30.57 2.93 30.21
N HIS A 189 31.31 1.96 29.70
CA HIS A 189 32.62 2.15 29.10
C HIS A 189 32.51 2.18 27.58
N LEU A 190 32.32 3.38 27.01
CA LEU A 190 32.42 3.61 25.57
C LEU A 190 33.84 4.10 25.26
N THR A 191 34.61 3.32 24.52
CA THR A 191 35.97 3.68 24.12
C THR A 191 35.91 4.87 23.15
N PRO A 192 36.58 6.00 23.46
CA PRO A 192 36.54 7.16 22.58
C PRO A 192 37.02 6.83 21.18
N ASN A 193 36.33 7.36 20.18
CA ASN A 193 36.62 7.16 18.76
C ASN A 193 36.51 5.70 18.27
N GLN A 194 35.85 4.81 19.01
CA GLN A 194 35.46 3.48 18.52
C GLN A 194 33.94 3.40 18.32
N TRP A 195 33.53 2.48 17.45
CA TRP A 195 32.11 2.19 17.23
C TRP A 195 31.59 1.31 18.37
N HIS A 196 30.38 1.60 18.81
CA HIS A 196 29.66 0.83 19.81
C HIS A 196 28.20 0.70 19.42
N THR A 197 27.63 -0.48 19.60
CA THR A 197 26.20 -0.74 19.45
C THR A 197 25.54 -0.83 20.82
N LEU A 198 24.58 0.06 21.08
CA LEU A 198 23.79 0.10 22.30
C LEU A 198 22.38 -0.45 22.02
N VAL A 199 21.94 -1.40 22.83
CA VAL A 199 20.55 -1.88 22.88
C VAL A 199 19.97 -1.48 24.23
N VAL A 200 19.05 -0.52 24.23
CA VAL A 200 18.37 -0.01 25.43
C VAL A 200 16.97 -0.58 25.46
N VAL A 201 16.62 -1.37 26.46
CA VAL A 201 15.28 -1.93 26.65
C VAL A 201 14.61 -1.18 27.80
N ILE A 202 13.43 -0.63 27.53
CA ILE A 202 12.59 0.09 28.49
C ILE A 202 11.32 -0.72 28.71
N GLY A 203 11.11 -1.15 29.94
CA GLY A 203 9.85 -1.71 30.41
C GLY A 203 9.21 -0.83 31.48
N LEU A 204 8.08 -1.29 32.03
CA LEU A 204 7.31 -0.51 33.02
C LEU A 204 8.12 -0.16 34.28
N HIS A 205 8.95 -1.09 34.77
CA HIS A 205 9.73 -0.95 36.01
C HIS A 205 11.21 -1.32 35.87
N HIS A 206 11.72 -1.41 34.65
CA HIS A 206 13.12 -1.76 34.43
C HIS A 206 13.68 -1.04 33.21
N MET A 207 14.98 -0.77 33.27
CA MET A 207 15.76 -0.27 32.14
C MET A 207 17.02 -1.12 32.04
N LYS A 208 17.20 -1.76 30.88
CA LYS A 208 18.34 -2.61 30.57
C LYS A 208 19.14 -2.01 29.42
N LEU A 209 20.46 -2.07 29.51
CA LEU A 209 21.39 -1.66 28.46
C LEU A 209 22.36 -2.79 28.16
N ILE A 210 22.50 -3.13 26.89
CA ILE A 210 23.54 -4.00 26.36
C ILE A 210 24.43 -3.16 25.45
N VAL A 211 25.75 -3.25 25.65
CA VAL A 211 26.74 -2.60 24.78
C VAL A 211 27.61 -3.68 24.15
N ASP A 212 27.68 -3.70 22.82
CA ASP A 212 28.50 -4.63 22.03
C ASP A 212 28.28 -6.09 22.42
N CYS A 213 27.02 -6.49 22.64
CA CYS A 213 26.62 -7.83 23.07
C CYS A 213 27.29 -8.36 24.36
N ASN A 214 27.82 -7.46 25.20
CA ASN A 214 28.32 -7.81 26.53
C ASN A 214 27.19 -8.03 27.54
N SER A 215 27.54 -8.42 28.76
CA SER A 215 26.59 -8.60 29.85
C SER A 215 25.74 -7.34 30.09
N PRO A 216 24.41 -7.47 30.25
CA PRO A 216 23.51 -6.34 30.40
C PRO A 216 23.76 -5.57 31.70
N LEU A 217 23.65 -4.25 31.64
CA LEU A 217 23.51 -3.37 32.80
C LEU A 217 22.03 -3.06 33.00
N GLU A 218 21.49 -3.33 34.20
CA GLU A 218 20.07 -3.15 34.48
C GLU A 218 19.84 -2.35 35.77
N ILE A 219 18.78 -1.56 35.79
CA ILE A 219 18.27 -0.88 36.98
C ILE A 219 16.77 -1.13 37.11
N VAL A 220 16.30 -1.12 38.36
CA VAL A 220 14.88 -1.13 38.72
C VAL A 220 14.53 0.25 39.29
N PRO A 221 13.94 1.15 38.50
CA PRO A 221 13.64 2.52 38.95
C PRO A 221 12.51 2.53 39.97
N SER A 222 12.56 3.48 40.92
CA SER A 222 11.53 3.62 41.97
C SER A 222 10.17 4.09 41.44
N ARG A 223 10.14 4.77 40.29
CA ARG A 223 8.93 5.23 39.61
C ARG A 223 8.82 4.54 38.26
N ALA A 224 7.62 4.08 37.91
CA ALA A 224 7.33 3.40 36.65
C ALA A 224 7.42 4.33 35.43
N PHE A 225 7.69 3.76 34.25
CA PHE A 225 7.52 4.48 32.99
C PHE A 225 6.03 4.75 32.73
N PRO A 226 5.62 5.99 32.39
CA PRO A 226 4.22 6.35 32.23
C PRO A 226 3.60 5.65 31.02
N SER A 227 2.36 5.24 31.23
CA SER A 227 1.60 4.42 30.30
C SER A 227 0.71 5.25 29.36
N ASP A 228 0.66 6.56 29.62
CA ASP A 228 -0.25 7.59 29.10
C ASP A 228 0.51 8.76 28.45
N LEU A 229 1.72 8.52 27.96
CA LEU A 229 2.56 9.56 27.36
C LEU A 229 2.01 10.02 26.01
N ILE A 230 1.37 11.19 25.97
CA ILE A 230 0.69 11.74 24.79
C ILE A 230 1.68 12.21 23.73
N LEU A 231 1.43 11.83 22.48
CA LEU A 231 2.27 12.15 21.32
C LEU A 231 1.79 13.36 20.50
N GLN A 232 0.55 13.80 20.70
CA GLN A 232 -0.08 14.87 19.91
C GLN A 232 0.77 16.16 19.91
N GLY A 233 1.03 16.68 18.72
CA GLY A 233 1.85 17.88 18.51
C GLY A 233 3.34 17.72 18.85
N SER A 234 3.82 16.52 19.20
CA SER A 234 5.22 16.29 19.54
C SER A 234 6.07 16.00 18.31
N ARG A 235 7.37 16.33 18.38
CA ARG A 235 8.34 16.14 17.29
C ARG A 235 9.58 15.39 17.78
N PHE A 236 10.03 14.43 16.99
CA PHE A 236 11.35 13.84 17.16
C PHE A 236 12.42 14.83 16.71
N HIS A 237 13.56 14.80 17.40
CA HIS A 237 14.80 15.48 17.06
C HIS A 237 15.94 14.48 17.18
N ILE A 238 16.66 14.27 16.08
CA ILE A 238 17.77 13.29 16.02
C ILE A 238 19.09 14.02 16.32
N GLY A 239 19.94 13.41 17.15
CA GLY A 239 21.23 13.97 17.56
C GLY A 239 21.15 15.26 18.39
N SER A 240 19.94 15.72 18.76
CA SER A 240 19.75 16.98 19.49
C SER A 240 18.38 17.04 20.18
N ARG A 241 18.09 18.21 20.76
CA ARG A 241 16.75 18.61 21.22
C ARG A 241 16.21 19.86 20.51
N GLY A 242 16.60 20.03 19.24
CA GLY A 242 16.30 21.23 18.45
C GLY A 242 17.10 22.47 18.88
N ARG A 243 18.15 22.28 19.70
CA ARG A 243 19.02 23.37 20.19
C ARG A 243 20.49 22.92 20.19
N TRP A 244 21.41 23.88 20.12
CA TRP A 244 22.85 23.64 20.17
C TRP A 244 23.31 22.97 21.47
N LYS A 245 22.70 23.38 22.61
CA LYS A 245 22.98 22.79 23.92
C LYS A 245 22.47 21.34 23.95
N GLY A 246 23.42 20.42 23.86
CA GLY A 246 23.18 18.98 23.86
C GLY A 246 23.26 18.32 22.47
N LEU A 247 23.76 19.02 21.45
CA LEU A 247 24.06 18.43 20.15
C LEU A 247 25.08 17.29 20.30
N PHE A 248 24.78 16.15 19.69
CA PHE A 248 25.63 14.97 19.63
C PHE A 248 26.87 15.24 18.78
N SER A 249 28.04 15.00 19.37
CA SER A 249 29.32 15.35 18.76
C SER A 249 29.97 14.23 17.97
N GLY A 250 29.51 12.99 18.16
CA GLY A 250 30.05 11.78 17.55
C GLY A 250 29.53 11.50 16.13
N LEU A 251 29.73 10.26 15.66
CA LEU A 251 29.07 9.73 14.46
C LEU A 251 27.94 8.78 14.86
N MET A 252 26.84 8.80 14.10
CA MET A 252 25.73 7.88 14.27
C MET A 252 25.52 7.08 12.98
N ARG A 253 25.44 5.75 13.10
CA ARG A 253 25.25 4.83 11.98
C ARG A 253 23.83 4.30 11.88
N GLN A 254 23.19 4.06 13.01
CA GLN A 254 21.77 3.69 13.08
C GLN A 254 21.13 4.22 14.34
N LEU A 255 19.82 4.42 14.28
CA LEU A 255 18.96 4.69 15.41
C LEU A 255 17.57 4.13 15.14
N VAL A 256 17.22 3.03 15.80
CA VAL A 256 15.99 2.28 15.54
C VAL A 256 15.16 2.15 16.81
N LEU A 257 13.86 2.44 16.73
CA LEU A 257 12.89 2.25 17.80
C LEU A 257 12.06 0.99 17.52
N VAL A 258 12.04 0.05 18.45
CA VAL A 258 11.31 -1.22 18.35
C VAL A 258 10.23 -1.24 19.43
N SER A 259 8.96 -1.19 19.04
CA SER A 259 7.85 -1.17 20.00
C SER A 259 7.56 -2.57 20.56
N ASN A 260 7.19 -2.65 21.84
CA ASN A 260 6.71 -3.86 22.53
C ASN A 260 7.59 -5.11 22.33
N SER A 261 8.90 -4.93 22.23
CA SER A 261 9.83 -6.05 22.02
C SER A 261 11.21 -5.71 22.57
N ASP A 262 11.88 -6.75 23.07
CA ASP A 262 13.29 -6.73 23.44
C ASP A 262 14.15 -7.01 22.20
N ALA A 263 14.81 -5.97 21.68
CA ALA A 263 15.64 -6.07 20.48
C ALA A 263 16.97 -6.81 20.73
N SER A 264 17.30 -7.18 21.97
CA SER A 264 18.57 -7.82 22.33
C SER A 264 18.80 -9.11 21.55
N HIS A 265 17.77 -9.94 21.38
CA HIS A 265 17.86 -11.22 20.65
C HIS A 265 17.99 -11.05 19.13
N GLN A 266 17.63 -9.89 18.61
CA GLN A 266 17.75 -9.58 17.17
C GLN A 266 19.16 -9.07 16.83
N ILE A 267 19.86 -8.51 17.81
CA ILE A 267 21.22 -7.94 17.66
C ILE A 267 22.31 -8.89 18.16
N CYS A 268 22.03 -9.71 19.18
CA CYS A 268 23.02 -10.52 19.87
C CYS A 268 22.63 -12.02 19.90
N PRO A 269 23.62 -12.94 19.76
CA PRO A 269 25.05 -12.69 19.58
C PRO A 269 25.40 -12.22 18.15
N SER A 270 26.46 -11.43 18.01
CA SER A 270 26.97 -10.95 16.71
C SER A 270 28.46 -11.31 16.57
N SER A 271 28.90 -11.62 15.34
CA SER A 271 30.33 -11.78 15.02
C SER A 271 31.09 -10.46 14.99
N ASP A 272 30.38 -9.33 14.86
CA ASP A 272 30.93 -7.97 14.96
C ASP A 272 30.03 -7.13 15.88
N PRO A 273 30.19 -7.25 17.21
CA PRO A 273 29.28 -6.62 18.15
C PRO A 273 29.31 -5.09 18.15
N GLN A 274 30.42 -4.47 17.72
CA GLN A 274 30.57 -3.01 17.65
C GLN A 274 29.82 -2.36 16.49
N LEU A 275 29.43 -3.16 15.50
CA LEU A 275 28.74 -2.73 14.28
C LEU A 275 27.47 -3.53 14.00
N ALA A 276 26.99 -4.29 15.01
CA ALA A 276 25.75 -5.03 14.90
C ALA A 276 24.60 -4.07 14.56
N ALA A 277 23.72 -4.49 13.65
CA ALA A 277 22.72 -3.58 13.11
C ALA A 277 21.38 -4.22 12.85
N LEU A 278 20.32 -3.48 13.19
CA LEU A 278 18.94 -3.84 12.87
C LEU A 278 18.50 -3.20 11.55
N SER A 279 18.87 -1.94 11.36
CA SER A 279 18.65 -1.18 10.13
C SER A 279 19.76 -0.12 10.01
N VAL A 280 20.27 0.12 8.80
CA VAL A 280 21.26 1.15 8.52
C VAL A 280 20.80 1.92 7.28
N PRO A 281 20.73 3.26 7.31
CA PRO A 281 20.38 4.05 6.14
C PRO A 281 21.25 3.68 4.93
N PRO A 282 20.71 3.49 3.70
CA PRO A 282 21.47 3.08 2.53
C PRO A 282 22.68 3.99 2.22
N LEU A 283 22.56 5.29 2.50
CA LEU A 283 23.65 6.27 2.37
C LEU A 283 24.87 5.95 3.25
N LEU A 284 24.67 5.19 4.32
CA LEU A 284 25.68 4.78 5.31
C LEU A 284 26.14 3.34 5.11
N LEU A 285 25.60 2.59 4.13
CA LEU A 285 26.10 1.26 3.81
C LEU A 285 27.56 1.33 3.33
N ASP A 286 28.33 0.33 3.74
CA ASP A 286 29.76 0.29 3.48
C ASP A 286 30.00 -0.12 2.01
N LEU A 287 30.92 0.59 1.36
CA LEU A 287 31.40 0.18 0.04
C LEU A 287 32.31 -1.05 0.20
N PRO A 288 32.28 -2.04 -0.71
CA PRO A 288 33.19 -3.17 -0.64
C PRO A 288 34.64 -2.69 -0.72
N VAL A 289 35.37 -2.80 0.40
CA VAL A 289 36.79 -2.50 0.45
C VAL A 289 37.52 -3.55 -0.37
N ARG A 290 38.19 -3.12 -1.46
CA ARG A 290 39.23 -3.92 -2.14
C ARG A 290 40.33 -4.24 -1.12
N ARG A 291 40.21 -5.37 -0.42
CA ARG A 291 41.34 -5.90 0.35
C ARG A 291 42.43 -6.33 -0.62
N ARG A 292 43.58 -5.65 -0.51
CA ARG A 292 44.83 -6.06 -1.15
C ARG A 292 45.11 -7.52 -0.78
N GLN A 293 45.43 -8.30 -1.81
CA GLN A 293 45.98 -9.65 -1.68
C GLN A 293 47.17 -9.63 -0.72
N ASN A 294 47.02 -10.34 0.39
CA ASN A 294 48.02 -11.24 0.97
C ASN A 294 47.42 -11.78 2.27
N ASP A 295 46.88 -13.00 2.19
CA ASP A 295 47.41 -14.10 2.99
C ASP A 295 46.71 -15.40 2.61
N ARG A 296 47.53 -16.33 2.13
CA ARG A 296 47.20 -17.75 2.03
C ARG A 296 47.29 -18.31 3.45
N HIS A 297 46.18 -18.80 4.00
CA HIS A 297 46.02 -20.19 4.47
C HIS A 297 44.68 -20.35 5.20
N ALA A 298 43.92 -21.33 4.72
CA ALA A 298 42.94 -22.19 5.39
C ALA A 298 41.96 -21.59 6.42
N THR A 299 40.67 -21.68 6.11
CA THR A 299 39.82 -22.80 6.58
C THR A 299 38.53 -22.84 5.77
N SER A 300 38.12 -24.06 5.42
CA SER A 300 36.93 -24.35 4.62
C SER A 300 35.65 -24.08 5.39
N PHE A 301 34.74 -23.29 4.83
CA PHE A 301 33.31 -23.40 5.12
C PHE A 301 32.50 -23.22 3.83
N GLY A 302 31.74 -24.28 3.50
CA GLY A 302 30.46 -24.25 2.80
C GLY A 302 30.39 -23.62 1.40
N THR A 303 30.47 -24.46 0.37
CA THR A 303 29.84 -24.30 -0.97
C THR A 303 29.28 -22.92 -1.30
N ALA A 304 30.03 -22.15 -2.09
CA ALA A 304 29.54 -20.97 -2.78
C ALA A 304 28.27 -21.30 -3.59
N GLY A 305 27.18 -20.58 -3.30
CA GLY A 305 25.87 -20.75 -3.92
C GLY A 305 25.97 -20.69 -5.44
N ARG A 306 25.57 -21.78 -6.10
CA ARG A 306 25.61 -21.93 -7.56
C ARG A 306 24.66 -20.90 -8.18
N LEU A 307 25.19 -19.94 -8.94
CA LEU A 307 24.39 -18.97 -9.70
C LEU A 307 23.55 -19.72 -10.74
N SER A 308 22.24 -19.63 -10.59
CA SER A 308 21.28 -20.18 -11.54
C SER A 308 20.79 -19.10 -12.49
N VAL A 309 20.58 -19.41 -13.77
CA VAL A 309 20.13 -18.45 -14.79
C VAL A 309 18.82 -18.94 -15.41
N GLY A 310 17.79 -18.10 -15.49
CA GLY A 310 16.49 -18.50 -16.04
C GLY A 310 15.43 -17.40 -15.99
N LEU A 311 14.26 -17.64 -16.59
CA LEU A 311 13.21 -16.63 -16.76
C LEU A 311 12.19 -16.61 -15.62
N GLU A 312 11.90 -17.76 -15.01
CA GLU A 312 10.99 -17.89 -13.86
C GLU A 312 11.45 -19.02 -12.95
N ARG A 313 11.46 -18.75 -11.64
CA ARG A 313 11.73 -19.76 -10.61
C ARG A 313 11.05 -19.33 -9.31
N PRO A 314 10.26 -20.18 -8.64
CA PRO A 314 9.81 -19.90 -7.29
C PRO A 314 10.96 -20.11 -6.31
N CYS A 315 11.07 -19.23 -5.31
CA CYS A 315 11.97 -19.46 -4.18
C CYS A 315 11.30 -20.47 -3.23
N SER A 316 12.11 -21.30 -2.59
CA SER A 316 11.66 -22.28 -1.60
C SER A 316 12.77 -22.48 -0.57
N GLU A 317 12.44 -23.10 0.56
CA GLU A 317 13.41 -23.28 1.65
C GLU A 317 14.65 -24.04 1.20
N SER A 318 14.49 -24.97 0.24
CA SER A 318 15.58 -25.72 -0.39
C SER A 318 16.54 -24.86 -1.23
N LEU A 319 16.08 -23.68 -1.67
CA LEU A 319 16.82 -22.74 -2.50
C LEU A 319 17.33 -21.55 -1.71
N ARG A 320 17.10 -21.51 -0.39
CA ARG A 320 17.55 -20.44 0.49
C ARG A 320 19.04 -20.18 0.33
N GLY A 321 19.41 -18.92 0.12
CA GLY A 321 20.77 -18.47 -0.15
C GLY A 321 21.29 -18.72 -1.58
N GLN A 322 20.53 -19.37 -2.46
CA GLN A 322 20.92 -19.49 -3.87
C GLN A 322 20.72 -18.17 -4.60
N LEU A 323 21.56 -17.93 -5.61
CA LEU A 323 21.46 -16.79 -6.51
C LEU A 323 20.76 -17.20 -7.81
N TRP A 324 19.90 -16.31 -8.30
CA TRP A 324 19.21 -16.44 -9.57
C TRP A 324 19.36 -15.16 -10.38
N PHE A 325 19.90 -15.27 -11.60
CA PHE A 325 19.92 -14.18 -12.56
C PHE A 325 18.79 -14.36 -13.57
N ASN A 326 17.96 -13.33 -13.71
CA ASN A 326 16.92 -13.22 -14.71
C ASN A 326 17.41 -12.33 -15.86
N PRO A 327 17.72 -12.89 -17.04
CA PRO A 327 18.20 -12.11 -18.18
C PRO A 327 17.19 -11.09 -18.71
N LEU A 328 15.89 -11.37 -18.54
CA LEU A 328 14.79 -10.57 -19.08
C LEU A 328 14.49 -9.37 -18.18
N LYS A 329 14.54 -9.59 -16.85
CA LYS A 329 14.50 -8.50 -15.85
C LYS A 329 15.84 -7.78 -15.69
N LYS A 330 16.90 -8.28 -16.32
CA LYS A 330 18.30 -7.86 -16.10
C LYS A 330 18.65 -7.75 -14.60
N GLY A 331 18.16 -8.71 -13.81
CA GLY A 331 18.22 -8.67 -12.36
C GLY A 331 18.84 -9.94 -11.77
N LEU A 332 19.68 -9.77 -10.75
CA LEU A 332 20.20 -10.80 -9.87
C LEU A 332 19.39 -10.81 -8.58
N TYR A 333 18.98 -11.99 -8.14
CA TYR A 333 18.14 -12.21 -6.98
C TYR A 333 18.77 -13.27 -6.07
N VAL A 334 18.48 -13.22 -4.78
CA VAL A 334 18.83 -14.24 -3.78
C VAL A 334 17.56 -14.77 -3.14
N CYS A 335 17.44 -16.08 -2.98
CA CYS A 335 16.26 -16.68 -2.36
C CYS A 335 16.39 -16.63 -0.83
N ASP A 336 15.40 -16.10 -0.13
CA ASP A 336 15.39 -16.05 1.34
C ASP A 336 14.78 -17.30 2.01
N GLY A 337 14.29 -18.24 1.19
CA GLY A 337 13.54 -19.44 1.60
C GLY A 337 12.06 -19.40 1.21
N SER A 338 11.53 -18.20 0.95
CA SER A 338 10.13 -17.97 0.56
C SER A 338 9.99 -17.14 -0.72
N ALA A 339 10.83 -16.13 -0.90
CA ALA A 339 10.80 -15.18 -2.00
C ALA A 339 12.20 -14.90 -2.56
N TRP A 340 12.25 -14.54 -3.83
CA TRP A 340 13.47 -14.01 -4.44
C TRP A 340 13.60 -12.53 -4.09
N ILE A 341 14.65 -12.21 -3.34
CA ILE A 341 15.03 -10.86 -2.96
C ILE A 341 15.99 -10.31 -4.01
N THR A 342 15.73 -9.12 -4.55
CA THR A 342 16.65 -8.52 -5.52
C THR A 342 17.98 -8.16 -4.88
N VAL A 343 19.07 -8.59 -5.50
CA VAL A 343 20.45 -8.26 -5.14
C VAL A 343 20.97 -7.11 -6.01
N LEU A 344 20.67 -7.14 -7.31
CA LEU A 344 21.04 -6.12 -8.30
C LEU A 344 19.98 -6.13 -9.41
N ALA A 345 19.37 -5.00 -9.75
CA ALA A 345 18.49 -4.90 -10.91
C ALA A 345 18.68 -3.56 -11.63
N ASP A 346 18.27 -3.52 -12.90
CA ASP A 346 18.12 -2.29 -13.67
C ASP A 346 16.95 -1.49 -13.04
N ASN A 347 17.27 -0.50 -12.21
CA ASN A 347 16.30 0.28 -11.43
C ASN A 347 15.53 1.25 -12.33
N LYS A 348 14.55 0.72 -13.06
CA LYS A 348 13.57 1.54 -13.78
C LYS A 348 12.65 2.21 -12.78
N ARG A 349 12.88 3.50 -12.52
CA ARG A 349 11.95 4.35 -11.75
C ARG A 349 11.16 5.23 -12.69
N LEU A 350 9.86 5.40 -12.43
CA LEU A 350 9.01 6.29 -13.23
C LEU A 350 9.51 7.74 -13.09
N ASP A 351 9.82 8.36 -14.22
CA ASP A 351 10.22 9.77 -14.31
C ASP A 351 9.00 10.64 -14.58
N TYR A 352 8.36 10.44 -15.73
CA TYR A 352 7.17 11.16 -16.16
C TYR A 352 6.32 10.34 -17.13
N VAL A 353 5.08 10.79 -17.30
CA VAL A 353 4.09 10.20 -18.20
C VAL A 353 3.93 11.09 -19.43
N LEU A 354 4.06 10.52 -20.63
CA LEU A 354 3.90 11.24 -21.90
C LEU A 354 2.66 10.76 -22.64
N GLU A 355 1.83 11.69 -23.13
CA GLU A 355 0.81 11.34 -24.12
C GLU A 355 1.50 10.80 -25.39
N HIS A 356 1.17 9.57 -25.75
CA HIS A 356 1.78 8.86 -26.88
C HIS A 356 0.84 8.81 -28.08
N GLN A 357 -0.45 8.62 -27.84
CA GLN A 357 -1.47 8.55 -28.88
C GLN A 357 -2.81 9.05 -28.34
N VAL A 358 -3.49 9.89 -29.12
CA VAL A 358 -4.94 10.12 -28.98
C VAL A 358 -5.64 9.29 -30.03
N LEU A 359 -6.40 8.29 -29.61
CA LEU A 359 -7.14 7.40 -30.48
C LEU A 359 -8.59 7.86 -30.56
N ILE A 360 -9.02 8.29 -31.75
CA ILE A 360 -10.43 8.60 -32.01
C ILE A 360 -11.17 7.27 -32.24
N THR A 361 -12.16 6.99 -31.40
CA THR A 361 -13.00 5.79 -31.49
C THR A 361 -14.31 6.11 -32.22
N SER A 362 -15.04 5.10 -32.68
CA SER A 362 -16.30 5.33 -33.40
C SER A 362 -17.46 5.76 -32.49
N SER A 363 -17.31 5.58 -31.18
CA SER A 363 -18.26 5.92 -30.12
C SER A 363 -17.52 5.90 -28.77
N GLU A 364 -18.16 6.41 -27.73
CA GLU A 364 -17.72 6.26 -26.35
C GLU A 364 -17.42 4.79 -26.03
N THR A 365 -16.36 4.57 -25.27
CA THR A 365 -15.83 3.25 -24.95
C THR A 365 -16.00 3.01 -23.46
N HIS A 366 -16.68 1.92 -23.11
CA HIS A 366 -16.94 1.56 -21.71
C HIS A 366 -15.78 0.81 -21.07
N ASP A 367 -15.03 0.05 -21.88
CA ASP A 367 -14.01 -0.89 -21.43
C ASP A 367 -13.03 -1.17 -22.57
N ILE A 368 -11.78 -1.45 -22.22
CA ILE A 368 -10.68 -1.83 -23.09
C ILE A 368 -10.08 -3.11 -22.52
N GLU A 369 -9.97 -4.15 -23.33
CA GLU A 369 -9.22 -5.35 -22.95
C GLU A 369 -7.96 -5.45 -23.82
N VAL A 370 -6.77 -5.40 -23.21
CA VAL A 370 -5.48 -5.47 -23.92
C VAL A 370 -4.88 -6.87 -23.88
N PHE A 371 -4.66 -7.47 -25.06
CA PHE A 371 -4.21 -8.87 -25.16
C PHE A 371 -3.23 -9.11 -26.31
N GLN A 372 -2.51 -10.23 -26.26
CA GLN A 372 -1.59 -10.65 -27.32
C GLN A 372 -2.11 -11.83 -28.13
N ILE A 373 -1.99 -11.74 -29.45
CA ILE A 373 -2.26 -12.86 -30.37
C ILE A 373 -0.94 -13.37 -30.97
N PRO A 374 -0.59 -14.65 -30.75
CA PRO A 374 0.63 -15.24 -31.29
C PRO A 374 0.72 -15.09 -32.82
N GLY A 375 1.83 -14.49 -33.28
CA GLY A 375 2.11 -14.23 -34.70
C GLY A 375 1.42 -12.99 -35.28
N MET A 376 0.61 -12.27 -34.51
CA MET A 376 0.02 -10.99 -34.91
C MET A 376 0.58 -9.82 -34.09
N GLY A 377 0.71 -9.97 -32.78
CA GLY A 377 1.17 -8.92 -31.87
C GLY A 377 0.13 -8.53 -30.81
N LEU A 378 0.35 -7.38 -30.18
CA LEU A 378 -0.52 -6.81 -29.17
C LEU A 378 -1.76 -6.18 -29.81
N MET A 379 -2.92 -6.40 -29.22
CA MET A 379 -4.23 -5.92 -29.67
C MET A 379 -5.01 -5.37 -28.48
N ALA A 380 -6.03 -4.56 -28.76
CA ALA A 380 -6.98 -4.09 -27.76
C ALA A 380 -8.41 -4.24 -28.30
N ALA A 381 -9.32 -4.84 -27.54
CA ALA A 381 -10.75 -4.85 -27.85
C ALA A 381 -11.42 -3.73 -27.07
N MET A 382 -12.27 -2.94 -27.73
CA MET A 382 -12.91 -1.77 -27.13
C MET A 382 -14.43 -1.94 -27.15
N ALA A 383 -15.05 -1.91 -25.97
CA ALA A 383 -16.49 -2.02 -25.78
C ALA A 383 -17.17 -0.69 -26.10
N GLN A 384 -17.47 -0.48 -27.37
CA GLN A 384 -18.06 0.78 -27.85
C GLN A 384 -19.58 0.78 -27.65
N ARG A 385 -20.10 1.91 -27.19
CA ARG A 385 -21.51 2.09 -26.81
C ARG A 385 -22.47 1.95 -28.00
N SER A 386 -22.12 2.53 -29.15
CA SER A 386 -23.01 2.55 -30.33
C SER A 386 -23.16 1.17 -30.97
N SER A 387 -24.40 0.64 -30.98
CA SER A 387 -24.74 -0.59 -31.71
C SER A 387 -24.62 -0.44 -33.23
N ALA A 388 -24.68 0.79 -33.76
CA ALA A 388 -24.61 1.03 -35.21
C ALA A 388 -23.19 0.79 -35.77
N SER A 389 -22.15 1.19 -35.03
CA SER A 389 -20.76 0.89 -35.36
C SER A 389 -20.30 -0.44 -34.75
N GLY A 390 -20.94 -0.90 -33.68
CA GLY A 390 -20.51 -2.06 -32.91
C GLY A 390 -19.22 -1.76 -32.13
N SER A 391 -18.54 -2.81 -31.66
CA SER A 391 -17.23 -2.74 -31.03
C SER A 391 -16.10 -2.86 -32.06
N ALA A 392 -14.87 -2.59 -31.62
CA ALA A 392 -13.70 -2.65 -32.48
C ALA A 392 -12.54 -3.34 -31.76
N VAL A 393 -11.72 -4.04 -32.56
CA VAL A 393 -10.41 -4.53 -32.16
C VAL A 393 -9.36 -3.72 -32.89
N TYR A 394 -8.37 -3.25 -32.15
CA TYR A 394 -7.23 -2.47 -32.62
C TYR A 394 -5.96 -3.31 -32.53
N LEU A 395 -5.04 -3.12 -33.47
CA LEU A 395 -3.72 -3.76 -33.50
C LEU A 395 -2.65 -2.71 -33.18
N TRP A 396 -1.75 -3.03 -32.26
CA TRP A 396 -0.60 -2.18 -31.95
C TRP A 396 0.43 -2.20 -33.08
N THR A 397 0.82 -1.03 -33.56
CA THR A 397 1.81 -0.84 -34.63
C THR A 397 2.88 0.17 -34.21
N HIS A 398 3.83 0.47 -35.09
CA HIS A 398 4.80 1.55 -34.86
C HIS A 398 4.15 2.96 -34.78
N LEU A 399 2.90 3.10 -35.22
CA LEU A 399 2.08 4.32 -35.13
C LEU A 399 1.08 4.27 -33.96
N GLY A 400 1.23 3.32 -33.03
CA GLY A 400 0.26 3.05 -31.96
C GLY A 400 -0.86 2.11 -32.40
N PHE A 401 -1.97 2.10 -31.67
CA PHE A 401 -3.16 1.29 -31.96
C PHE A 401 -3.86 1.75 -33.24
N GLN A 402 -4.10 0.82 -34.16
CA GLN A 402 -4.77 1.05 -35.43
C GLN A 402 -5.95 0.10 -35.56
N LEU A 403 -7.08 0.58 -36.10
CA LEU A 403 -8.28 -0.25 -36.27
C LEU A 403 -7.95 -1.50 -37.09
N TYR A 404 -8.27 -2.67 -36.54
CA TYR A 404 -7.99 -3.96 -37.17
C TYR A 404 -9.26 -4.69 -37.61
N GLN A 405 -10.27 -4.70 -36.76
CA GLN A 405 -11.51 -5.43 -37.01
C GLN A 405 -12.68 -4.74 -36.31
N ASN A 406 -13.78 -4.50 -37.05
CA ASN A 406 -15.07 -4.17 -36.44
C ASN A 406 -15.84 -5.45 -36.08
N ILE A 407 -16.54 -5.43 -34.95
CA ILE A 407 -17.35 -6.53 -34.43
C ILE A 407 -18.72 -5.98 -34.04
N SER A 408 -19.78 -6.50 -34.67
CA SER A 408 -21.15 -6.12 -34.31
C SER A 408 -21.47 -6.57 -32.88
N THR A 409 -21.83 -5.62 -32.03
CA THR A 409 -22.22 -5.80 -30.63
C THR A 409 -23.46 -4.98 -30.32
N HIS A 410 -24.18 -5.32 -29.24
CA HIS A 410 -25.45 -4.68 -28.89
C HIS A 410 -25.36 -4.10 -27.48
N GLY A 411 -24.94 -2.84 -27.37
CA GLY A 411 -24.62 -2.20 -26.09
C GLY A 411 -23.50 -2.95 -25.37
N ALA A 412 -22.32 -3.02 -25.98
CA ALA A 412 -21.16 -3.65 -25.36
C ALA A 412 -20.73 -2.85 -24.13
N LEU A 413 -20.50 -3.53 -23.01
CA LEU A 413 -20.06 -2.92 -21.76
C LEU A 413 -18.67 -3.36 -21.32
N ALA A 414 -18.26 -4.58 -21.65
CA ALA A 414 -16.93 -5.12 -21.36
C ALA A 414 -16.52 -6.19 -22.36
N TRP A 415 -15.22 -6.38 -22.51
CA TRP A 415 -14.59 -7.49 -23.19
C TRP A 415 -13.71 -8.27 -22.22
N LYS A 416 -13.68 -9.59 -22.35
CA LYS A 416 -12.65 -10.41 -21.69
C LYS A 416 -11.92 -11.29 -22.68
N HIS A 417 -10.60 -11.22 -22.68
CA HIS A 417 -9.75 -12.14 -23.43
C HIS A 417 -9.39 -13.37 -22.59
N PHE A 418 -9.43 -14.55 -23.21
CA PHE A 418 -8.98 -15.77 -22.56
C PHE A 418 -8.47 -16.81 -23.56
N GLN A 419 -7.75 -17.79 -23.03
CA GLN A 419 -7.15 -18.86 -23.82
C GLN A 419 -7.57 -20.24 -23.33
N ILE A 420 -7.83 -21.13 -24.29
CA ILE A 420 -8.00 -22.57 -24.03
C ILE A 420 -6.93 -23.31 -24.81
N GLY A 421 -5.88 -23.75 -24.11
CA GLY A 421 -4.66 -24.23 -24.74
C GLY A 421 -4.06 -23.16 -25.66
N LYS A 422 -3.82 -23.48 -26.94
CA LYS A 422 -3.24 -22.53 -27.93
C LYS A 422 -4.28 -21.72 -28.71
N LYS A 423 -5.53 -21.68 -28.26
CA LYS A 423 -6.65 -21.01 -28.95
C LYS A 423 -7.07 -19.79 -28.14
N ALA A 424 -7.07 -18.63 -28.78
CA ALA A 424 -7.52 -17.37 -28.19
C ALA A 424 -9.00 -17.13 -28.46
N TYR A 425 -9.67 -16.57 -27.47
CA TYR A 425 -11.09 -16.24 -27.44
C TYR A 425 -11.28 -14.84 -26.86
N LEU A 426 -12.41 -14.23 -27.21
CA LEU A 426 -12.92 -13.00 -26.62
C LEU A 426 -14.38 -13.22 -26.26
N VAL A 427 -14.84 -12.73 -25.12
CA VAL A 427 -16.26 -12.68 -24.79
C VAL A 427 -16.68 -11.23 -24.57
N VAL A 428 -17.85 -10.85 -25.07
CA VAL A 428 -18.43 -9.52 -24.87
C VAL A 428 -19.62 -9.56 -23.93
N SER A 429 -19.63 -8.65 -22.96
CA SER A 429 -20.78 -8.29 -22.15
C SER A 429 -21.71 -7.38 -22.95
N ASN A 430 -22.88 -7.90 -23.37
CA ASN A 430 -23.91 -7.07 -24.00
C ASN A 430 -25.03 -6.74 -23.01
N SER A 431 -25.50 -5.49 -23.05
CA SER A 431 -26.55 -4.99 -22.16
C SER A 431 -27.94 -4.85 -22.80
N GLY A 432 -28.07 -5.18 -24.09
CA GLY A 432 -29.34 -5.18 -24.83
C GLY A 432 -29.83 -3.80 -25.27
N THR A 433 -29.97 -3.63 -26.58
CA THR A 433 -31.13 -3.03 -27.30
C THR A 433 -30.78 -3.05 -28.79
N GLY A 434 -31.15 -4.14 -29.48
CA GLY A 434 -31.18 -4.14 -30.94
C GLY A 434 -32.31 -3.21 -31.40
N THR A 435 -31.98 -2.17 -32.15
CA THR A 435 -32.96 -1.27 -32.77
C THR A 435 -33.72 -2.00 -33.87
N ASN A 436 -34.76 -2.76 -33.50
CA ASN A 436 -35.89 -3.13 -34.36
C ASN A 436 -37.03 -3.57 -33.45
N LYS A 437 -37.67 -2.56 -32.84
CA LYS A 437 -38.89 -2.74 -32.05
C LYS A 437 -40.07 -2.97 -33.02
N SER A 438 -40.29 -4.21 -33.44
CA SER A 438 -41.66 -4.63 -33.77
C SER A 438 -42.36 -5.00 -32.47
N LEU A 439 -43.59 -4.52 -32.28
CA LEU A 439 -44.38 -4.65 -31.04
C LEU A 439 -44.69 -6.11 -30.62
N ASP A 440 -44.30 -7.12 -31.42
CA ASP A 440 -44.78 -8.51 -31.30
C ASP A 440 -43.68 -9.57 -31.11
N SER A 441 -42.43 -9.22 -30.73
CA SER A 441 -41.38 -10.24 -30.50
C SER A 441 -41.14 -10.51 -29.01
N GLU A 442 -41.05 -11.81 -28.68
CA GLU A 442 -40.76 -12.47 -27.40
C GLU A 442 -39.88 -11.73 -26.37
N PRO A 443 -40.02 -12.03 -25.06
CA PRO A 443 -39.41 -11.26 -23.98
C PRO A 443 -37.91 -11.01 -24.17
N ASP A 444 -37.51 -9.76 -23.91
CA ASP A 444 -36.15 -9.22 -23.92
C ASP A 444 -35.15 -10.21 -23.30
N THR A 445 -34.44 -10.98 -24.13
CA THR A 445 -33.35 -11.85 -23.68
C THR A 445 -32.02 -11.27 -24.13
N ASP A 446 -31.26 -10.76 -23.16
CA ASP A 446 -29.89 -10.33 -23.40
C ASP A 446 -29.00 -11.55 -23.64
N PHE A 447 -27.98 -11.40 -24.48
CA PHE A 447 -27.03 -12.47 -24.76
C PHE A 447 -25.62 -11.93 -24.94
N SER A 448 -24.67 -12.63 -24.35
CA SER A 448 -23.25 -12.41 -24.56
C SER A 448 -22.72 -13.35 -25.63
N VAL A 449 -21.68 -12.92 -26.34
CA VAL A 449 -21.15 -13.66 -27.48
C VAL A 449 -19.68 -13.94 -27.26
N ILE A 450 -19.30 -15.21 -27.36
CA ILE A 450 -17.92 -15.65 -27.39
C ILE A 450 -17.47 -15.68 -28.85
N TYR A 451 -16.33 -15.07 -29.12
CA TYR A 451 -15.61 -15.09 -30.38
C TYR A 451 -14.34 -15.92 -30.23
N LYS A 452 -13.91 -16.54 -31.31
CA LYS A 452 -12.69 -17.35 -31.39
C LYS A 452 -11.78 -16.81 -32.48
N TRP A 453 -10.49 -16.74 -32.20
CA TRP A 453 -9.50 -16.34 -33.20
C TRP A 453 -9.40 -17.38 -34.33
N SER A 454 -9.64 -16.94 -35.57
CA SER A 454 -9.45 -17.75 -36.77
C SER A 454 -8.06 -17.51 -37.37
N LYS A 455 -7.12 -18.44 -37.17
CA LYS A 455 -5.78 -18.35 -37.75
C LYS A 455 -5.79 -18.19 -39.28
N ARG A 456 -6.73 -18.86 -39.96
CA ARG A 456 -6.89 -18.79 -41.42
C ARG A 456 -7.38 -17.41 -41.88
N ARG A 457 -8.38 -16.85 -41.19
CA ARG A 457 -8.99 -15.57 -41.58
C ARG A 457 -8.30 -14.35 -40.95
N LYS A 458 -7.36 -14.59 -40.02
CA LYS A 458 -6.73 -13.58 -39.17
C LYS A 458 -7.75 -12.60 -38.60
N ARG A 459 -8.78 -13.12 -37.93
CA ARG A 459 -9.84 -12.33 -37.29
C ARG A 459 -10.60 -13.16 -36.26
N PHE A 460 -11.23 -12.49 -35.32
CA PHE A 460 -12.19 -13.10 -34.42
C PHE A 460 -13.48 -13.43 -35.15
N VAL A 461 -14.00 -14.64 -34.94
CA VAL A 461 -15.27 -15.11 -35.50
C VAL A 461 -16.18 -15.61 -34.39
N ARG A 462 -17.48 -15.37 -34.49
CA ARG A 462 -18.47 -15.83 -33.50
C ARG A 462 -18.33 -17.34 -33.29
N PHE A 463 -18.35 -17.76 -32.03
CA PHE A 463 -18.08 -19.13 -31.61
C PHE A 463 -19.23 -19.71 -30.80
N GLN A 464 -19.68 -19.00 -29.77
CA GLN A 464 -20.79 -19.44 -28.91
C GLN A 464 -21.61 -18.22 -28.46
N THR A 465 -22.88 -18.44 -28.14
CA THR A 465 -23.75 -17.44 -27.54
C THR A 465 -24.30 -17.98 -26.23
N LEU A 466 -24.26 -17.15 -25.20
CA LEU A 466 -24.68 -17.47 -23.85
C LEU A 466 -25.78 -16.49 -23.46
N GLN A 467 -26.88 -17.01 -22.92
CA GLN A 467 -27.92 -16.16 -22.36
C GLN A 467 -27.37 -15.43 -21.13
N THR A 468 -27.59 -14.13 -21.07
CA THR A 468 -27.15 -13.26 -19.98
C THR A 468 -28.26 -12.27 -19.64
N TYR A 469 -28.06 -11.46 -18.60
CA TYR A 469 -29.07 -10.50 -18.15
C TYR A 469 -28.39 -9.18 -17.85
N CYS A 470 -28.39 -8.29 -18.85
CA CYS A 470 -27.61 -7.06 -18.88
C CYS A 470 -26.18 -7.31 -18.36
N ALA A 471 -25.42 -8.16 -19.05
CA ALA A 471 -24.07 -8.51 -18.59
C ALA A 471 -23.21 -7.24 -18.49
N ARG A 472 -22.50 -7.10 -17.36
CA ARG A 472 -21.57 -6.00 -17.11
C ARG A 472 -20.14 -6.40 -17.35
N ASP A 473 -19.77 -7.56 -16.84
CA ASP A 473 -18.42 -8.09 -16.90
C ASP A 473 -18.41 -9.62 -17.11
N TRP A 474 -17.29 -10.12 -17.63
CA TRP A 474 -16.93 -11.52 -17.71
C TRP A 474 -15.55 -11.77 -17.11
N GLU A 475 -15.45 -12.67 -16.13
CA GLU A 475 -14.16 -13.07 -15.57
C GLU A 475 -13.75 -14.47 -16.05
N ALA A 476 -12.48 -14.64 -16.44
CA ALA A 476 -12.00 -15.85 -17.09
C ALA A 476 -10.83 -16.47 -16.35
N PHE A 477 -11.06 -17.67 -15.79
CA PHE A 477 -10.09 -18.31 -14.90
C PHE A 477 -9.95 -19.81 -15.12
N THR A 478 -8.87 -20.36 -14.55
CA THR A 478 -8.56 -21.80 -14.64
C THR A 478 -8.29 -22.37 -13.25
N ILE A 479 -8.99 -23.46 -12.92
CA ILE A 479 -8.81 -24.24 -11.69
C ILE A 479 -8.56 -25.68 -12.10
N ASN A 480 -7.45 -26.28 -11.67
CA ASN A 480 -7.09 -27.68 -11.99
C ASN A 480 -7.16 -28.00 -13.50
N GLU A 481 -6.52 -27.16 -14.34
CA GLU A 481 -6.50 -27.28 -15.82
C GLU A 481 -7.87 -27.22 -16.53
N GLN A 482 -8.90 -26.81 -15.79
CA GLN A 482 -10.25 -26.62 -16.29
C GLN A 482 -10.54 -25.13 -16.40
N THR A 483 -10.96 -24.68 -17.59
CA THR A 483 -11.33 -23.29 -17.85
C THR A 483 -12.78 -23.03 -17.44
N TYR A 484 -13.00 -21.90 -16.79
CA TYR A 484 -14.28 -21.37 -16.36
C TYR A 484 -14.46 -19.93 -16.84
N LEU A 485 -15.72 -19.49 -16.91
CA LEU A 485 -16.10 -18.10 -17.15
C LEU A 485 -17.19 -17.71 -16.15
N ALA A 486 -17.04 -16.61 -15.42
CA ALA A 486 -18.10 -16.03 -14.60
C ALA A 486 -18.68 -14.82 -15.31
N VAL A 487 -20.01 -14.66 -15.30
CA VAL A 487 -20.67 -13.45 -15.83
C VAL A 487 -21.29 -12.64 -14.69
N ALA A 488 -21.07 -11.32 -14.69
CA ALA A 488 -21.74 -10.38 -13.82
C ALA A 488 -23.08 -9.97 -14.44
N ASN A 489 -24.18 -10.58 -13.98
CA ASN A 489 -25.52 -10.24 -14.42
C ASN A 489 -26.10 -9.11 -13.56
N HIS A 490 -26.48 -8.00 -14.21
CA HIS A 490 -26.89 -6.79 -13.52
C HIS A 490 -28.40 -6.67 -13.30
N ARG A 491 -29.23 -7.04 -14.28
CA ARG A 491 -30.70 -6.96 -14.15
C ARG A 491 -31.43 -7.88 -15.12
N MET A 492 -32.61 -8.35 -14.72
CA MET A 492 -33.50 -9.18 -15.55
C MET A 492 -34.94 -8.65 -15.49
N GLY A 493 -35.65 -8.67 -16.62
CA GLY A 493 -37.10 -8.40 -16.70
C GLY A 493 -37.51 -7.03 -16.14
N ASN A 494 -38.51 -7.02 -15.26
CA ASN A 494 -39.12 -5.84 -14.58
C ASN A 494 -38.15 -5.07 -13.65
N ASN A 495 -36.93 -4.79 -14.12
CA ASN A 495 -35.87 -4.12 -13.36
C ASN A 495 -35.48 -4.86 -12.06
N ASN A 496 -35.55 -6.20 -12.04
CA ASN A 496 -35.06 -6.98 -10.92
C ASN A 496 -33.53 -7.05 -10.96
N HIS A 497 -32.86 -6.47 -9.97
CA HIS A 497 -31.40 -6.45 -9.86
C HIS A 497 -30.84 -7.56 -8.98
N THR A 498 -31.65 -8.23 -8.16
CA THR A 498 -31.18 -9.36 -7.36
C THR A 498 -31.44 -10.66 -8.12
N ILE A 499 -30.43 -11.08 -8.88
CA ILE A 499 -30.51 -12.18 -9.84
C ILE A 499 -29.26 -13.07 -9.79
N ASN A 500 -29.32 -14.22 -10.43
CA ASN A 500 -28.18 -15.12 -10.50
C ASN A 500 -27.15 -14.63 -11.52
N SER A 501 -25.91 -14.50 -11.06
CA SER A 501 -24.71 -14.58 -11.88
C SER A 501 -24.33 -16.04 -12.11
N VAL A 502 -23.72 -16.34 -13.25
CA VAL A 502 -23.51 -17.72 -13.71
C VAL A 502 -22.03 -17.99 -13.94
N ILE A 503 -21.55 -19.11 -13.40
CA ILE A 503 -20.23 -19.65 -13.67
C ILE A 503 -20.39 -20.79 -14.66
N TYR A 504 -19.75 -20.66 -15.81
CA TYR A 504 -19.68 -21.65 -16.86
C TYR A 504 -18.38 -22.43 -16.79
N LYS A 505 -18.40 -23.68 -17.24
CA LYS A 505 -17.24 -24.57 -17.37
C LYS A 505 -17.09 -25.03 -18.81
N TRP A 506 -15.86 -25.03 -19.30
CA TRP A 506 -15.53 -25.53 -20.63
C TRP A 506 -15.70 -27.06 -20.72
N ASN A 507 -16.64 -27.54 -21.51
CA ASN A 507 -16.79 -28.97 -21.78
C ASN A 507 -15.93 -29.36 -23.00
N ARG A 508 -14.95 -30.25 -22.79
CA ARG A 508 -14.01 -30.69 -23.84
C ARG A 508 -14.68 -31.53 -24.93
N SER A 509 -15.74 -32.27 -24.58
CA SER A 509 -16.46 -33.17 -25.48
C SER A 509 -17.36 -32.40 -26.44
N THR A 510 -18.19 -31.50 -25.90
CA THR A 510 -19.11 -30.66 -26.68
C THR A 510 -18.40 -29.45 -27.31
N LYS A 511 -17.21 -29.10 -26.79
CA LYS A 511 -16.45 -27.90 -27.18
C LYS A 511 -17.28 -26.63 -26.98
N SER A 512 -17.98 -26.54 -25.87
CA SER A 512 -18.79 -25.40 -25.48
C SER A 512 -18.70 -25.14 -23.98
N PHE A 513 -18.98 -23.91 -23.58
CA PHE A 513 -19.21 -23.57 -22.18
C PHE A 513 -20.61 -24.00 -21.74
N GLU A 514 -20.68 -24.66 -20.59
CA GLU A 514 -21.91 -25.17 -19.97
C GLU A 514 -22.01 -24.65 -18.54
N VAL A 515 -23.23 -24.48 -18.02
CA VAL A 515 -23.43 -23.97 -16.66
C VAL A 515 -22.82 -24.93 -15.64
N HIS A 516 -21.98 -24.40 -14.74
CA HIS A 516 -21.34 -25.14 -13.66
C HIS A 516 -21.95 -24.79 -12.30
N GLN A 517 -22.14 -23.50 -12.04
CA GLN A 517 -22.68 -23.00 -10.77
C GLN A 517 -23.41 -21.68 -11.00
N THR A 518 -24.42 -21.39 -10.17
CA THR A 518 -25.04 -20.07 -10.08
C THR A 518 -24.81 -19.47 -8.71
N LEU A 519 -24.62 -18.15 -8.67
CA LEU A 519 -24.43 -17.37 -7.44
C LEU A 519 -25.40 -16.19 -7.46
N ILE A 520 -26.17 -16.01 -6.38
CA ILE A 520 -27.06 -14.85 -6.26
C ILE A 520 -26.21 -13.60 -6.06
N THR A 521 -26.45 -12.59 -6.89
CA THR A 521 -25.78 -11.29 -6.87
C THR A 521 -26.79 -10.17 -6.94
N SER A 522 -26.39 -8.95 -6.57
CA SER A 522 -27.26 -7.76 -6.56
C SER A 522 -26.66 -6.68 -7.42
N GLY A 523 -27.16 -6.59 -8.67
CA GLY A 523 -26.68 -5.66 -9.68
C GLY A 523 -25.18 -5.78 -9.85
N ALA A 524 -24.69 -6.98 -10.15
CA ALA A 524 -23.26 -7.24 -10.27
C ALA A 524 -22.67 -6.39 -11.41
N TYR A 525 -21.56 -5.71 -11.13
CA TYR A 525 -20.81 -4.93 -12.12
C TYR A 525 -19.54 -5.65 -12.56
N ASP A 526 -18.90 -6.35 -11.64
CA ASP A 526 -17.58 -6.93 -11.86
C ASP A 526 -17.42 -8.26 -11.09
N TRP A 527 -16.58 -9.13 -11.65
CA TRP A 527 -16.03 -10.31 -11.01
C TRP A 527 -14.51 -10.28 -11.09
N GLU A 528 -13.84 -10.49 -9.95
CA GLU A 528 -12.37 -10.62 -9.95
C GLU A 528 -11.94 -11.98 -9.39
N TYR A 529 -11.12 -12.70 -10.16
CA TYR A 529 -10.61 -14.02 -9.80
C TYR A 529 -9.15 -13.94 -9.39
N PHE A 530 -8.82 -14.55 -8.26
CA PHE A 530 -7.44 -14.58 -7.79
C PHE A 530 -7.08 -15.84 -7.02
N ARG A 531 -5.77 -16.06 -6.85
CA ARG A 531 -5.22 -17.21 -6.12
C ARG A 531 -4.33 -16.75 -4.99
N VAL A 532 -4.52 -17.33 -3.80
CA VAL A 532 -3.59 -17.20 -2.67
C VAL A 532 -3.08 -18.58 -2.27
N GLY A 533 -1.81 -18.86 -2.57
CA GLY A 533 -1.24 -20.19 -2.39
C GLY A 533 -2.02 -21.25 -3.20
N PRO A 534 -2.55 -22.31 -2.57
CA PRO A 534 -3.38 -23.31 -3.24
C PRO A 534 -4.87 -22.94 -3.32
N TYR A 535 -5.29 -21.85 -2.69
CA TYR A 535 -6.69 -21.47 -2.59
C TYR A 535 -7.10 -20.55 -3.74
N HIS A 536 -8.26 -20.83 -4.32
CA HIS A 536 -8.85 -20.07 -5.40
C HIS A 536 -10.00 -19.23 -4.87
N PHE A 537 -10.01 -17.95 -5.19
CA PHE A 537 -11.01 -16.99 -4.76
C PHE A 537 -11.68 -16.33 -5.96
N LEU A 538 -12.87 -15.82 -5.72
CA LEU A 538 -13.65 -15.05 -6.68
C LEU A 538 -14.43 -14.00 -5.91
N VAL A 539 -14.33 -12.72 -6.25
CA VAL A 539 -15.05 -11.63 -5.57
C VAL A 539 -16.00 -10.94 -6.54
N VAL A 540 -17.20 -10.61 -6.08
CA VAL A 540 -18.19 -9.84 -6.87
C VAL A 540 -18.28 -8.39 -6.38
N ALA A 541 -18.32 -7.46 -7.32
CA ALA A 541 -18.74 -6.09 -7.09
C ALA A 541 -20.28 -5.98 -7.17
N ASN A 542 -20.96 -6.01 -6.02
CA ASN A 542 -22.40 -5.79 -5.96
C ASN A 542 -22.69 -4.28 -5.92
N ALA A 543 -23.29 -3.75 -6.99
CA ALA A 543 -23.44 -2.31 -7.17
C ALA A 543 -24.81 -1.77 -6.71
N PHE A 544 -25.90 -2.49 -7.03
CA PHE A 544 -27.25 -1.98 -6.82
C PHE A 544 -28.30 -3.11 -6.75
N ASP A 545 -29.20 -3.08 -5.77
CA ASP A 545 -30.22 -4.12 -5.58
C ASP A 545 -31.62 -3.73 -6.10
N GLY A 546 -31.75 -2.54 -6.69
CA GLY A 546 -33.03 -1.94 -7.07
C GLY A 546 -33.48 -0.82 -6.12
N MET A 547 -32.89 -0.72 -4.92
CA MET A 547 -33.26 0.24 -3.89
C MET A 547 -32.08 1.05 -3.37
N THR A 548 -30.91 0.43 -3.15
CA THR A 548 -29.73 1.07 -2.56
C THR A 548 -28.44 0.63 -3.23
N THR A 549 -27.42 1.48 -3.16
CA THR A 549 -26.04 1.14 -3.54
C THR A 549 -25.18 0.73 -2.34
N SER A 550 -25.71 0.78 -1.12
CA SER A 550 -25.00 0.33 0.08
C SER A 550 -25.23 -1.17 0.25
N LEU A 551 -24.36 -1.99 -0.34
CA LEU A 551 -24.51 -3.44 -0.44
C LEU A 551 -23.28 -4.16 0.08
N ASP A 552 -23.42 -5.46 0.36
CA ASP A 552 -22.26 -6.30 0.64
C ASP A 552 -21.74 -6.88 -0.68
N SER A 553 -20.48 -6.59 -1.00
CA SER A 553 -19.70 -7.37 -1.95
C SER A 553 -19.26 -8.67 -1.29
N VAL A 554 -19.18 -9.75 -2.08
CA VAL A 554 -18.97 -11.10 -1.53
C VAL A 554 -17.72 -11.72 -2.13
N ILE A 555 -16.80 -12.12 -1.26
CA ILE A 555 -15.63 -12.91 -1.61
C ILE A 555 -16.02 -14.38 -1.41
N TYR A 556 -15.77 -15.20 -2.41
CA TYR A 556 -15.97 -16.63 -2.41
C TYR A 556 -14.63 -17.37 -2.43
N VAL A 557 -14.61 -18.57 -1.87
CA VAL A 557 -13.48 -19.51 -1.90
C VAL A 557 -13.92 -20.84 -2.54
N TRP A 558 -13.04 -21.43 -3.34
CA TRP A 558 -13.30 -22.72 -4.00
C TRP A 558 -13.09 -23.89 -3.04
N ILE A 559 -14.16 -24.60 -2.71
CA ILE A 559 -14.17 -25.76 -1.82
C ILE A 559 -15.07 -26.83 -2.42
N ASP A 560 -14.57 -28.06 -2.55
CA ASP A 560 -15.30 -29.23 -3.08
C ASP A 560 -15.90 -29.02 -4.47
N GLY A 561 -15.15 -28.36 -5.36
CA GLY A 561 -15.56 -28.19 -6.77
C GLY A 561 -16.57 -27.05 -7.01
N ARG A 562 -16.80 -26.18 -6.02
CA ARG A 562 -17.71 -25.04 -6.11
C ARG A 562 -17.20 -23.85 -5.29
N PHE A 563 -17.65 -22.65 -5.64
CA PHE A 563 -17.42 -21.45 -4.84
C PHE A 563 -18.40 -21.38 -3.67
N GLN A 564 -17.88 -21.08 -2.48
CA GLN A 564 -18.64 -20.90 -1.25
C GLN A 564 -18.26 -19.55 -0.62
N VAL A 565 -19.18 -18.91 0.10
CA VAL A 565 -18.93 -17.59 0.70
C VAL A 565 -17.76 -17.68 1.69
N PHE A 566 -16.75 -16.84 1.47
CA PHE A 566 -15.59 -16.67 2.34
C PHE A 566 -15.78 -15.47 3.27
N GLN A 567 -16.11 -14.31 2.69
CA GLN A 567 -16.26 -13.06 3.43
C GLN A 567 -17.25 -12.14 2.72
N LYS A 568 -17.92 -11.28 3.49
CA LYS A 568 -18.72 -10.17 2.98
C LYS A 568 -18.09 -8.85 3.40
N ILE A 569 -18.01 -7.90 2.48
CA ILE A 569 -17.45 -6.57 2.71
C ILE A 569 -18.48 -5.53 2.29
N LYS A 570 -18.77 -4.59 3.18
CA LYS A 570 -19.68 -3.49 2.87
C LYS A 570 -19.04 -2.55 1.86
N THR A 571 -19.72 -2.33 0.74
CA THR A 571 -19.29 -1.47 -0.36
C THR A 571 -20.41 -0.52 -0.78
N PHE A 572 -20.07 0.46 -1.62
CA PHE A 572 -20.98 1.52 -2.03
C PHE A 572 -20.95 1.69 -3.55
N CYS A 573 -21.92 1.08 -4.23
CA CYS A 573 -21.91 0.93 -5.68
C CYS A 573 -20.53 0.38 -6.12
N ALA A 574 -20.17 -0.82 -5.65
CA ALA A 574 -18.91 -1.42 -6.08
C ALA A 574 -18.98 -1.63 -7.58
N THR A 575 -18.08 -1.00 -8.33
CA THR A 575 -18.02 -1.11 -9.79
C THR A 575 -16.94 -2.07 -10.25
N ASP A 576 -15.89 -2.24 -9.44
CA ASP A 576 -14.69 -3.00 -9.76
C ASP A 576 -13.98 -3.47 -8.48
N TRP A 577 -13.34 -4.63 -8.58
CA TRP A 577 -12.38 -5.16 -7.62
C TRP A 577 -11.07 -5.51 -8.34
N GLU A 578 -9.95 -5.00 -7.84
CA GLU A 578 -8.64 -5.35 -8.39
C GLU A 578 -7.79 -6.08 -7.33
N MET A 579 -7.20 -7.21 -7.72
CA MET A 579 -6.29 -7.98 -6.87
C MET A 579 -4.83 -7.68 -7.20
N PHE A 580 -4.05 -7.35 -6.17
CA PHE A 580 -2.61 -7.24 -6.34
C PHE A 580 -1.81 -7.79 -5.17
N GLN A 581 -0.55 -8.10 -5.45
CA GLN A 581 0.38 -8.65 -4.49
C GLN A 581 1.69 -7.86 -4.47
N ILE A 582 2.13 -7.47 -3.26
CA ILE A 582 3.41 -6.80 -3.03
C ILE A 582 4.23 -7.65 -2.07
N GLY A 583 5.30 -8.27 -2.59
CA GLY A 583 6.05 -9.27 -1.84
C GLY A 583 5.16 -10.47 -1.48
N SER A 584 5.06 -10.80 -0.19
CA SER A 584 4.18 -11.86 0.33
C SER A 584 2.77 -11.36 0.73
N ARG A 585 2.52 -10.06 0.68
CA ARG A 585 1.26 -9.43 1.12
C ARG A 585 0.26 -9.38 -0.02
N VAL A 586 -0.96 -9.84 0.22
CA VAL A 586 -2.04 -9.91 -0.77
C VAL A 586 -3.07 -8.85 -0.45
N PHE A 587 -3.50 -8.12 -1.47
CA PHE A 587 -4.44 -7.02 -1.34
C PHE A 587 -5.58 -7.13 -2.33
N LEU A 588 -6.69 -6.50 -1.97
CA LEU A 588 -7.83 -6.23 -2.85
C LEU A 588 -8.17 -4.75 -2.73
N VAL A 589 -8.37 -4.06 -3.84
CA VAL A 589 -8.93 -2.70 -3.84
C VAL A 589 -10.32 -2.73 -4.46
N VAL A 590 -11.26 -1.99 -3.86
CA VAL A 590 -12.60 -1.78 -4.43
C VAL A 590 -12.74 -0.37 -4.97
N ALA A 591 -13.26 -0.25 -6.19
CA ALA A 591 -13.78 0.98 -6.74
C ALA A 591 -15.21 1.21 -6.20
N ASN A 592 -15.37 2.22 -5.34
CA ASN A 592 -16.71 2.65 -4.92
C ASN A 592 -17.19 3.79 -5.82
N GLY A 593 -18.32 3.59 -6.50
CA GLY A 593 -18.88 4.55 -7.44
C GLY A 593 -19.67 5.68 -6.74
N HIS A 594 -20.70 5.35 -5.98
CA HIS A 594 -21.50 6.37 -5.31
C HIS A 594 -22.40 5.79 -4.23
N ARG A 595 -22.84 6.66 -3.32
CA ARG A 595 -23.83 6.34 -2.30
C ARG A 595 -25.14 7.06 -2.59
N LEU A 596 -26.19 6.29 -2.90
CA LEU A 596 -27.56 6.80 -2.94
C LEU A 596 -27.99 7.18 -1.52
N GLN A 597 -28.51 8.40 -1.37
CA GLN A 597 -29.13 8.87 -0.13
C GLN A 597 -30.62 9.09 -0.38
N GLY A 598 -31.48 8.12 -0.04
CA GLY A 598 -32.95 8.23 -0.06
C GLY A 598 -33.53 9.37 -0.94
N ASN A 599 -34.03 10.43 -0.28
CA ASN A 599 -34.59 11.62 -0.95
C ASN A 599 -33.56 12.76 -1.18
N GLY A 600 -32.29 12.57 -0.81
CA GLY A 600 -31.22 13.56 -0.94
C GLY A 600 -30.35 13.35 -2.18
N PRO A 601 -29.43 14.29 -2.48
CA PRO A 601 -28.47 14.13 -3.57
C PRO A 601 -27.53 12.96 -3.29
N SER A 602 -27.19 12.21 -4.34
CA SER A 602 -26.23 11.11 -4.24
C SER A 602 -24.82 11.64 -3.98
N GLN A 603 -24.04 10.90 -3.19
CA GLN A 603 -22.65 11.23 -2.89
C GLN A 603 -21.71 10.51 -3.86
N TYR A 604 -20.98 11.28 -4.67
CA TYR A 604 -20.03 10.77 -5.68
C TYR A 604 -18.56 10.89 -5.25
N THR A 605 -18.26 11.76 -4.29
CA THR A 605 -16.96 11.79 -3.60
C THR A 605 -16.99 10.76 -2.47
N ILE A 606 -16.30 9.64 -2.66
CA ILE A 606 -16.37 8.48 -1.78
C ILE A 606 -15.02 7.75 -1.72
N ASN A 607 -14.73 7.10 -0.60
CA ASN A 607 -13.50 6.35 -0.45
C ASN A 607 -13.58 5.04 -1.24
N SER A 608 -12.65 4.84 -2.16
CA SER A 608 -12.21 3.49 -2.54
C SER A 608 -11.33 2.93 -1.42
N THR A 609 -11.39 1.62 -1.19
CA THR A 609 -10.74 1.00 -0.03
C THR A 609 -9.86 -0.16 -0.46
N ILE A 610 -8.62 -0.15 0.00
CA ILE A 610 -7.67 -1.26 -0.11
C ILE A 610 -7.81 -2.11 1.16
N TYR A 611 -7.93 -3.42 0.96
CA TYR A 611 -7.94 -4.43 1.99
C TYR A 611 -6.70 -5.31 1.87
N GLU A 612 -6.13 -5.71 2.99
CA GLU A 612 -5.03 -6.67 3.06
C GLU A 612 -5.54 -8.01 3.63
N LEU A 613 -5.09 -9.12 3.08
CA LEU A 613 -5.37 -10.43 3.64
C LEU A 613 -4.54 -10.66 4.90
N ASP A 614 -5.20 -10.67 6.06
CA ASP A 614 -4.59 -11.16 7.29
C ASP A 614 -4.57 -12.69 7.26
N MET A 615 -3.38 -13.26 7.08
CA MET A 615 -3.17 -14.71 6.99
C MET A 615 -3.48 -15.43 8.31
N SER A 616 -3.35 -14.76 9.46
CA SER A 616 -3.62 -15.32 10.77
C SER A 616 -5.12 -15.33 11.07
N ALA A 617 -5.79 -14.21 10.80
CA ALA A 617 -7.24 -14.07 10.96
C ALA A 617 -8.03 -14.74 9.83
N ARG A 618 -7.37 -15.03 8.69
CA ARG A 618 -7.96 -15.60 7.47
C ARG A 618 -9.13 -14.76 6.94
N LEU A 619 -8.93 -13.45 6.87
CA LEU A 619 -9.90 -12.51 6.31
C LEU A 619 -9.20 -11.26 5.80
N PHE A 620 -9.84 -10.57 4.86
CA PHE A 620 -9.40 -9.28 4.35
C PHE A 620 -9.77 -8.18 5.34
N VAL A 621 -8.76 -7.47 5.84
CA VAL A 621 -8.90 -6.33 6.76
C VAL A 621 -8.63 -5.02 6.02
N ARG A 622 -9.29 -3.94 6.43
CA ARG A 622 -9.09 -2.62 5.82
C ARG A 622 -7.64 -2.17 6.02
N PHE A 623 -6.94 -1.87 4.93
CA PHE A 623 -5.55 -1.41 4.93
C PHE A 623 -5.45 0.10 4.70
N GLN A 624 -6.10 0.62 3.67
CA GLN A 624 -6.00 2.03 3.29
C GLN A 624 -7.28 2.54 2.63
N ASP A 625 -7.61 3.80 2.89
CA ASP A 625 -8.66 4.53 2.18
C ASP A 625 -8.07 5.53 1.22
N ILE A 626 -8.65 5.60 0.03
CA ILE A 626 -8.30 6.59 -0.97
C ILE A 626 -9.58 7.30 -1.39
N VAL A 627 -9.61 8.63 -1.22
CA VAL A 627 -10.74 9.45 -1.68
C VAL A 627 -10.77 9.42 -3.21
N THR A 628 -11.90 9.01 -3.76
CA THR A 628 -12.12 8.88 -5.21
C THR A 628 -13.44 9.55 -5.63
N TYR A 629 -13.64 9.72 -6.94
CA TYR A 629 -14.78 10.43 -7.51
C TYR A 629 -15.49 9.54 -8.52
N SER A 630 -16.51 8.82 -8.05
CA SER A 630 -17.16 7.76 -8.81
C SER A 630 -16.15 6.89 -9.55
N ALA A 631 -15.27 6.27 -8.78
CA ALA A 631 -14.31 5.31 -9.30
C ALA A 631 -15.07 4.22 -10.06
N VAL A 632 -14.62 3.95 -11.27
CA VAL A 632 -15.18 2.87 -12.12
C VAL A 632 -14.26 1.66 -12.13
N ASP A 633 -12.96 1.90 -12.09
CA ASP A 633 -11.91 0.91 -12.30
C ASP A 633 -10.63 1.29 -11.50
N TRP A 634 -9.89 0.26 -11.07
CA TRP A 634 -8.54 0.32 -10.52
C TRP A 634 -7.62 -0.62 -11.29
N GLU A 635 -6.53 -0.09 -11.83
CA GLU A 635 -5.53 -0.91 -12.53
C GLU A 635 -4.21 -0.96 -11.75
N PHE A 636 -3.72 -2.17 -11.46
CA PHE A 636 -2.44 -2.39 -10.80
C PHE A 636 -1.33 -2.76 -11.78
N PHE A 637 -0.18 -2.10 -11.64
CA PHE A 637 0.98 -2.46 -12.45
C PHE A 637 2.31 -2.22 -11.75
N ARG A 638 3.36 -2.79 -12.33
CA ARG A 638 4.74 -2.69 -11.83
C ARG A 638 5.67 -2.12 -12.89
N LEU A 639 6.46 -1.12 -12.52
CA LEU A 639 7.58 -0.62 -13.31
C LEU A 639 8.87 -0.88 -12.54
N GLY A 640 9.74 -1.75 -13.07
CA GLY A 640 10.94 -2.15 -12.33
C GLY A 640 10.56 -2.79 -10.99
N GLU A 641 10.99 -2.19 -9.89
CA GLU A 641 10.67 -2.65 -8.52
C GLU A 641 9.57 -1.81 -7.85
N GLU A 642 9.08 -0.78 -8.54
CA GLU A 642 8.04 0.10 -8.03
C GLU A 642 6.65 -0.42 -8.42
N TYR A 643 5.73 -0.35 -7.47
CA TYR A 643 4.35 -0.79 -7.63
C TYR A 643 3.43 0.43 -7.72
N PHE A 644 2.45 0.36 -8.61
CA PHE A 644 1.55 1.46 -8.91
C PHE A 644 0.11 0.99 -8.96
N LEU A 645 -0.79 1.92 -8.64
CA LEU A 645 -2.23 1.81 -8.88
C LEU A 645 -2.69 3.05 -9.62
N VAL A 646 -3.56 2.91 -10.61
CA VAL A 646 -4.24 4.05 -11.24
C VAL A 646 -5.75 3.89 -11.08
N VAL A 647 -6.44 4.99 -10.76
CA VAL A 647 -7.91 4.99 -10.63
C VAL A 647 -8.58 5.70 -11.78
N ALA A 648 -9.64 5.10 -12.32
CA ALA A 648 -10.57 5.73 -13.25
C ALA A 648 -11.62 6.57 -12.50
N ASN A 649 -11.30 7.84 -12.22
CA ASN A 649 -12.29 8.78 -11.66
C ASN A 649 -13.26 9.24 -12.77
N SER A 650 -14.52 8.81 -12.71
CA SER A 650 -15.48 9.15 -13.77
C SER A 650 -16.28 10.43 -13.51
N TYR A 651 -16.74 10.69 -12.28
CA TYR A 651 -17.71 11.76 -12.01
C TYR A 651 -17.66 12.21 -10.54
N ASN A 652 -17.64 13.53 -10.30
CA ASN A 652 -17.53 14.08 -8.94
C ASN A 652 -18.85 14.63 -8.37
N GLY A 653 -19.96 14.50 -9.12
CA GLY A 653 -21.23 15.14 -8.77
C GLY A 653 -21.58 16.35 -9.64
N GLU A 654 -20.60 16.92 -10.35
CA GLU A 654 -20.75 18.14 -11.17
C GLU A 654 -20.22 17.97 -12.59
N SER A 655 -19.08 17.30 -12.77
CA SER A 655 -18.36 17.21 -14.04
C SER A 655 -17.79 15.81 -14.28
N TYR A 656 -17.72 15.43 -15.56
CA TYR A 656 -17.00 14.25 -16.03
C TYR A 656 -15.54 14.56 -16.41
N SER A 657 -15.14 15.83 -16.48
CA SER A 657 -13.75 16.22 -16.77
C SER A 657 -12.94 16.26 -15.48
N LEU A 658 -12.27 15.14 -15.15
CA LEU A 658 -11.58 14.92 -13.89
C LEU A 658 -10.16 14.39 -14.12
N ASN A 659 -9.33 14.46 -13.08
CA ASN A 659 -8.07 13.74 -13.09
C ASN A 659 -8.27 12.29 -12.62
N SER A 660 -7.83 11.34 -13.45
CA SER A 660 -7.41 10.03 -12.95
C SER A 660 -6.09 10.19 -12.21
N ILE A 661 -5.89 9.42 -11.14
CA ILE A 661 -4.73 9.60 -10.26
C ILE A 661 -3.89 8.33 -10.28
N LEU A 662 -2.60 8.49 -10.54
CA LEU A 662 -1.61 7.43 -10.43
C LEU A 662 -0.97 7.50 -9.05
N TYR A 663 -0.98 6.38 -8.34
CA TYR A 663 -0.40 6.21 -7.02
C TYR A 663 0.81 5.31 -7.07
N ARG A 664 1.79 5.58 -6.21
CA ARG A 664 3.00 4.76 -6.04
C ARG A 664 3.03 4.19 -4.62
N TRP A 665 3.36 2.91 -4.51
CA TRP A 665 3.57 2.25 -3.22
C TRP A 665 4.77 2.81 -2.46
N GLN A 666 4.60 3.10 -1.17
CA GLN A 666 5.62 3.62 -0.23
C GLN A 666 5.76 2.76 1.04
N GLY A 667 5.42 1.46 0.96
CA GLY A 667 5.53 0.57 2.11
C GLY A 667 4.51 0.90 3.20
N TYR A 668 4.95 1.46 4.33
CA TYR A 668 4.08 1.76 5.47
C TYR A 668 3.05 2.86 5.17
N GLU A 669 3.40 3.86 4.35
CA GLU A 669 2.46 4.92 3.94
C GLU A 669 1.40 4.42 2.93
N GLY A 670 1.49 3.16 2.49
CA GLY A 670 0.61 2.59 1.48
C GLY A 670 0.84 3.24 0.11
N PHE A 671 -0.24 3.47 -0.63
CA PHE A 671 -0.21 4.14 -1.94
C PHE A 671 -0.34 5.65 -1.79
N VAL A 672 0.60 6.40 -2.37
CA VAL A 672 0.60 7.87 -2.37
C VAL A 672 0.47 8.41 -3.80
N PRO A 673 -0.28 9.48 -4.04
CA PRO A 673 -0.45 10.02 -5.39
C PRO A 673 0.88 10.59 -5.92
N VAL A 674 1.18 10.29 -7.18
CA VAL A 674 2.40 10.75 -7.87
C VAL A 674 2.12 11.48 -9.18
N HIS A 675 1.02 11.18 -9.87
CA HIS A 675 0.61 11.90 -11.09
C HIS A 675 -0.90 12.10 -11.16
N TRP A 676 -1.31 13.19 -11.80
CA TRP A 676 -2.70 13.51 -12.12
C TRP A 676 -2.85 13.55 -13.63
N LEU A 677 -3.67 12.66 -14.17
CA LEU A 677 -3.87 12.45 -15.59
C LEU A 677 -5.25 13.03 -15.98
N PRO A 678 -5.31 14.13 -16.75
CA PRO A 678 -6.58 14.69 -17.18
C PRO A 678 -7.34 13.70 -18.07
N THR A 679 -8.54 13.32 -17.62
CA THR A 679 -9.42 12.36 -18.26
C THR A 679 -10.84 12.93 -18.35
N ILE A 680 -11.67 12.34 -19.22
CA ILE A 680 -13.07 12.74 -19.38
C ILE A 680 -13.92 11.48 -19.27
N GLY A 681 -14.73 11.37 -18.21
CA GLY A 681 -15.58 10.22 -17.95
C GLY A 681 -14.81 8.92 -18.06
N CYS A 682 -13.65 8.86 -17.41
CA CYS A 682 -12.76 7.71 -17.45
C CYS A 682 -13.53 6.47 -17.00
N SER A 683 -13.56 5.45 -17.84
CA SER A 683 -14.31 4.23 -17.54
C SER A 683 -13.43 3.04 -17.23
N ASP A 684 -12.17 3.06 -17.67
CA ASP A 684 -11.27 1.93 -17.59
C ASP A 684 -9.81 2.37 -17.85
N TRP A 685 -8.85 1.68 -17.24
CA TRP A 685 -7.41 1.80 -17.43
C TRP A 685 -6.76 0.45 -17.67
N GLU A 686 -5.83 0.40 -18.61
CA GLU A 686 -5.12 -0.82 -18.94
C GLU A 686 -3.61 -0.58 -19.03
N PHE A 687 -2.82 -1.42 -18.37
CA PHE A 687 -1.37 -1.41 -18.48
C PHE A 687 -0.86 -2.42 -19.50
N PHE A 688 0.07 -1.99 -20.36
CA PHE A 688 0.74 -2.91 -21.27
C PHE A 688 2.18 -2.53 -21.56
N SER A 689 2.94 -3.49 -22.07
CA SER A 689 4.31 -3.28 -22.52
C SER A 689 4.50 -3.71 -23.96
N SER A 690 5.30 -2.95 -24.70
CA SER A 690 5.61 -3.21 -26.11
C SER A 690 7.04 -2.79 -26.41
N ASN A 691 7.82 -3.69 -27.02
CA ASN A 691 9.22 -3.46 -27.36
C ASN A 691 10.11 -2.94 -26.20
N GLY A 692 9.81 -3.36 -24.96
CA GLY A 692 10.56 -2.97 -23.76
C GLY A 692 10.16 -1.62 -23.14
N ASP A 693 9.26 -0.89 -23.78
CA ASP A 693 8.57 0.29 -23.25
C ASP A 693 7.27 -0.12 -22.55
N SER A 694 6.84 0.69 -21.57
CA SER A 694 5.60 0.50 -20.83
C SER A 694 4.62 1.64 -21.09
N PHE A 695 3.34 1.31 -21.12
CA PHE A 695 2.26 2.21 -21.50
C PHE A 695 1.03 2.01 -20.61
N LEU A 696 0.22 3.05 -20.51
CA LEU A 696 -1.16 3.00 -20.01
C LEU A 696 -2.09 3.42 -21.14
N ILE A 697 -3.29 2.86 -21.19
CA ILE A 697 -4.39 3.36 -22.03
C ILE A 697 -5.64 3.53 -21.18
N TYR A 698 -6.41 4.59 -21.43
CA TYR A 698 -7.74 4.74 -20.81
C TYR A 698 -8.82 4.91 -21.88
N SER A 699 -10.04 4.48 -21.55
CA SER A 699 -11.25 4.79 -22.32
C SER A 699 -12.12 5.85 -21.68
N SER A 700 -12.88 6.54 -22.54
CA SER A 700 -13.91 7.48 -22.12
C SER A 700 -15.31 6.96 -22.42
N ALA A 701 -16.14 6.86 -21.39
CA ALA A 701 -17.58 6.61 -21.52
C ALA A 701 -18.39 7.88 -21.88
N LYS A 702 -17.72 9.02 -22.10
CA LYS A 702 -18.36 10.32 -22.36
C LYS A 702 -17.85 11.03 -23.61
N ALA A 703 -16.74 10.57 -24.19
CA ALA A 703 -16.19 11.07 -25.43
C ALA A 703 -15.76 9.89 -26.32
N PRO A 704 -15.89 10.02 -27.66
CA PRO A 704 -15.45 8.99 -28.60
C PRO A 704 -13.92 9.04 -28.80
N LEU A 705 -13.18 8.88 -27.69
CA LEU A 705 -11.74 8.81 -27.69
C LEU A 705 -11.20 7.89 -26.60
N SER A 706 -9.99 7.41 -26.83
CA SER A 706 -9.11 6.81 -25.83
C SER A 706 -7.73 7.45 -25.95
N LYS A 707 -6.91 7.43 -24.89
CA LYS A 707 -5.53 7.91 -24.99
C LYS A 707 -4.55 6.91 -24.44
N VAL A 708 -3.43 6.77 -25.15
CA VAL A 708 -2.28 5.98 -24.74
C VAL A 708 -1.23 6.92 -24.18
N PHE A 709 -0.69 6.57 -23.03
CA PHE A 709 0.41 7.25 -22.37
C PHE A 709 1.62 6.33 -22.32
N LYS A 710 2.80 6.86 -22.64
CA LYS A 710 4.08 6.17 -22.46
C LYS A 710 4.66 6.52 -21.10
N LEU A 711 5.03 5.49 -20.34
CA LEU A 711 5.66 5.61 -19.03
C LEU A 711 7.17 5.66 -19.22
N LYS A 712 7.77 6.84 -19.03
CA LYS A 712 9.22 7.01 -19.17
C LYS A 712 9.90 6.66 -17.86
N THR A 713 10.85 5.74 -17.94
CA THR A 713 11.67 5.30 -16.82
C THR A 713 13.13 5.69 -17.04
N TYR A 714 13.85 6.09 -15.99
CA TYR A 714 15.30 6.30 -16.02
C TYR A 714 16.07 5.09 -15.54
#